data_AF-A0A4Y9R478-F1
#
_entry.id   AF-A0A4Y9R478-F1
#
_cell.length_a   1.000
_cell.length_b   1.000
_cell.length_c   1.000
_cell.angle_alpha   90.00
_cell.angle_beta   90.00
_cell.angle_gamma   90.00
#
_symmetry.space_group_name_H-M   'P 1'
#
loop_
_entity.id
_entity.type
_entity.pdbx_description
1 polymer ?
#
loop_
_entity_poly.entity_id
_entity_poly.type
_entity_poly.pdbx_seq_one_letter_code
_entity_poly.pdbx_strand_id
1 'polypeptide(L)'
;MSASRSFTAGFAGAALAAGLLVATGVQPAEIAPTTASSVSFTASGDLNSTTQTSAVLNQIDSIGPDLHLALGDLAYTSDPEQVWCDYVTSRTGAGFPFELVAGNHESNGLNGNIDSFSACLPNQLPGAIGTYGRQYYVDVPQQTPLVRFIQISPGLTFPDGLWTYAAGSARYQWTAAAIDSARAAGIPWVVVSAHKPCLSLGQYSCDTADLTNLLISKRVDLVLNGHEHLYQRTKQLALRGGCSALVPGTYTAACVADPDNDLAAGAGTVFATVGTGGTPLRDVSASDSEAQYFAASSGLNSSPTWGSLLVTADATQLSAGFQPAAGANYSDAFVIRQGSSTPNESPVAAFTANCTDLACTADASSSTDSDGTIASSAWNFGDGTTGTGTIATHSYAVSGTYTISLTVTDDDGAVNTVTHPVTVSLPGGPITYASDAFARTVANGFGTADTGGAWTLSGASTAFQVAGGVGVIRHAKAGGTLDAYLPSATSTTTDLLYRISADKPATGGGIYIVTHGRRIVGVGSYRAQAIIKSTGQVTLALTRENPIGVGATIQAAVLVPGVAFAAGDQLLVRMRVTGTSPTTIQARIWESGTPEPSVWHRSITDSTGPLQAAGSTGVSTYVSSSATNAPVVLSVDDYLMRAP
;
A
#
# COMPACT_ATOMS: atom_id res chain seq x y z
N MET A 1 -20.31 53.64 -62.26
CA MET A 1 -19.44 54.37 -63.22
C MET A 1 -18.08 54.49 -62.54
N SER A 2 -17.16 53.55 -62.83
CA SER A 2 -16.01 53.73 -63.75
C SER A 2 -15.07 54.84 -63.30
N ALA A 3 -13.74 54.68 -63.24
CA ALA A 3 -12.82 53.55 -63.31
C ALA A 3 -11.44 54.13 -62.99
N SER A 4 -10.57 53.32 -62.42
CA SER A 4 -9.13 53.55 -62.24
C SER A 4 -8.41 53.87 -63.55
N ARG A 5 -7.22 54.51 -63.47
CA ARG A 5 -6.09 54.19 -64.36
C ARG A 5 -4.74 54.75 -63.88
N SER A 6 -3.79 53.83 -63.86
CA SER A 6 -2.34 53.95 -63.68
C SER A 6 -1.64 54.77 -64.77
N PHE A 7 -0.40 55.18 -64.50
CA PHE A 7 0.63 55.36 -65.52
C PHE A 7 1.99 54.82 -65.05
N THR A 8 2.61 54.05 -65.93
CA THR A 8 3.96 53.48 -65.92
C THR A 8 4.94 54.40 -66.66
N ALA A 9 6.24 54.34 -66.33
CA ALA A 9 7.34 54.55 -67.28
C ALA A 9 8.68 53.97 -66.75
N GLY A 10 9.32 53.10 -67.54
CA GLY A 10 10.78 52.80 -67.48
C GLY A 10 11.59 53.94 -68.14
N PHE A 11 12.93 53.95 -68.26
CA PHE A 11 13.92 52.90 -68.46
C PHE A 11 15.35 53.49 -68.30
N ALA A 12 16.34 52.60 -68.27
CA ALA A 12 17.76 52.73 -68.69
C ALA A 12 18.80 53.21 -67.66
N GLY A 13 19.85 52.39 -67.51
CA GLY A 13 20.93 52.54 -66.53
C GLY A 13 22.30 52.91 -67.09
N ALA A 14 23.29 52.89 -66.20
CA ALA A 14 24.71 52.81 -66.51
C ALA A 14 25.43 52.11 -65.35
N ALA A 15 26.24 51.10 -65.69
CA ALA A 15 26.99 50.28 -64.76
C ALA A 15 28.32 50.96 -64.36
N LEU A 16 28.70 50.86 -63.08
CA LEU A 16 30.09 50.93 -62.64
C LEU A 16 30.34 49.77 -61.67
N ALA A 17 31.29 48.91 -62.03
CA ALA A 17 31.73 47.76 -61.25
C ALA A 17 32.69 48.20 -60.14
N ALA A 18 32.38 47.84 -58.89
CA ALA A 18 33.33 47.75 -57.79
C ALA A 18 33.24 46.33 -57.23
N GLY A 19 34.37 45.61 -57.24
CA GLY A 19 34.46 44.21 -56.86
C GLY A 19 34.07 43.98 -55.41
N LEU A 20 33.09 43.09 -55.21
CA LEU A 20 32.71 42.57 -53.92
C LEU A 20 33.44 41.24 -53.71
N LEU A 21 34.27 41.16 -52.67
CA LEU A 21 34.74 39.88 -52.14
C LEU A 21 33.49 39.06 -51.75
N VAL A 22 33.27 37.95 -52.44
CA VAL A 22 32.26 36.97 -52.06
C VAL A 22 32.80 36.21 -50.86
N ALA A 23 32.38 36.59 -49.65
CA ALA A 23 32.43 35.70 -48.52
C ALA A 23 31.37 34.62 -48.77
N THR A 24 31.81 33.37 -48.94
CA THR A 24 30.94 32.19 -49.02
C THR A 24 30.29 31.96 -47.66
N GLY A 25 29.19 32.66 -47.40
CA GLY A 25 28.29 32.34 -46.30
C GLY A 25 27.59 31.02 -46.61
N VAL A 26 27.80 30.02 -45.76
CA VAL A 26 26.99 28.81 -45.72
C VAL A 26 25.56 29.25 -45.38
N GLN A 27 24.61 29.11 -46.31
CA GLN A 27 23.19 29.22 -45.99
C GLN A 27 22.85 28.10 -44.99
N PRO A 28 22.08 28.38 -43.92
CA PRO A 28 21.47 27.32 -43.11
C PRO A 28 20.70 26.40 -44.05
N ALA A 29 20.91 25.08 -43.93
CA ALA A 29 20.13 24.12 -44.69
C ALA A 29 18.65 24.29 -44.32
N GLU A 30 17.84 24.69 -45.30
CA GLU A 30 16.39 24.72 -45.17
C GLU A 30 15.93 23.26 -44.98
N ILE A 31 15.42 22.93 -43.79
CA ILE A 31 14.93 21.58 -43.49
C ILE A 31 13.80 21.28 -44.47
N ALA A 32 13.99 20.26 -45.31
CA ALA A 32 13.00 19.86 -46.29
C ALA A 32 11.68 19.50 -45.57
N PRO A 33 10.53 19.97 -46.06
CA PRO A 33 9.28 19.68 -45.39
C PRO A 33 8.95 18.18 -45.43
N THR A 34 8.69 17.61 -44.26
CA THR A 34 8.42 16.18 -44.09
C THR A 34 6.92 15.90 -44.06
N THR A 35 6.49 14.90 -44.82
CA THR A 35 5.16 14.27 -44.71
C THR A 35 5.19 13.16 -43.66
N ALA A 36 5.87 13.40 -42.52
CA ALA A 36 6.13 12.35 -41.55
C ALA A 36 4.80 11.80 -41.00
N SER A 37 4.64 10.49 -41.03
CA SER A 37 3.48 9.80 -40.48
C SER A 37 3.48 9.75 -38.94
N SER A 38 4.59 10.17 -38.33
CA SER A 38 4.79 10.25 -36.89
C SER A 38 5.74 11.41 -36.54
N VAL A 39 5.62 11.94 -35.34
CA VAL A 39 6.55 12.90 -34.71
C VAL A 39 7.11 12.26 -33.44
N SER A 40 8.42 12.35 -33.24
CA SER A 40 9.11 11.96 -32.01
C SER A 40 9.74 13.18 -31.36
N PHE A 41 9.51 13.41 -30.07
CA PHE A 41 10.14 14.50 -29.33
C PHE A 41 10.56 14.08 -27.94
N THR A 42 11.56 14.75 -27.39
CA THR A 42 11.93 14.62 -25.98
C THR A 42 11.59 15.90 -25.22
N ALA A 43 11.37 15.80 -23.91
CA ALA A 43 11.17 16.97 -23.07
C ALA A 43 11.87 16.81 -21.72
N SER A 44 12.58 17.85 -21.29
CA SER A 44 13.09 18.01 -19.92
C SER A 44 13.38 19.49 -19.61
N GLY A 45 13.27 19.86 -18.33
CA GLY A 45 13.61 21.19 -17.82
C GLY A 45 14.73 21.11 -16.80
N ASP A 46 15.15 22.27 -16.29
CA ASP A 46 16.10 22.36 -15.18
C ASP A 46 17.47 21.78 -15.54
N LEU A 47 17.96 22.18 -16.71
CA LEU A 47 19.12 21.58 -17.38
C LEU A 47 20.43 21.90 -16.66
N ASN A 48 20.74 23.16 -16.38
CA ASN A 48 22.03 23.61 -15.84
C ASN A 48 23.20 23.17 -16.77
N SER A 49 24.40 23.00 -16.26
CA SER A 49 25.57 22.52 -17.00
C SER A 49 26.40 21.54 -16.15
N THR A 50 25.77 20.44 -15.72
CA THR A 50 26.36 19.43 -14.83
C THR A 50 26.80 18.16 -15.59
N THR A 51 27.36 17.19 -14.88
CA THR A 51 27.64 15.85 -15.43
C THR A 51 26.35 15.14 -15.81
N GLN A 52 25.29 15.30 -15.01
CA GLN A 52 23.96 14.75 -15.26
C GLN A 52 23.34 15.40 -16.50
N THR A 53 23.46 16.72 -16.65
CA THR A 53 23.03 17.42 -17.88
C THR A 53 23.75 16.86 -19.11
N SER A 54 25.05 16.60 -19.01
CA SER A 54 25.80 16.00 -20.12
C SER A 54 25.22 14.63 -20.50
N ALA A 55 24.87 13.81 -19.52
CA ALA A 55 24.26 12.51 -19.76
C ALA A 55 22.88 12.64 -20.43
N VAL A 56 22.03 13.56 -19.96
CA VAL A 56 20.70 13.81 -20.55
C VAL A 56 20.82 14.32 -21.99
N LEU A 57 21.70 15.29 -22.27
CA LEU A 57 21.90 15.80 -23.63
C LEU A 57 22.48 14.76 -24.58
N ASN A 58 23.44 13.94 -24.13
CA ASN A 58 23.96 12.82 -24.91
C ASN A 58 22.89 11.73 -25.15
N GLN A 59 21.99 11.51 -24.19
CA GLN A 59 20.87 10.61 -24.35
C GLN A 59 19.90 11.13 -25.42
N ILE A 60 19.61 12.43 -25.43
CA ILE A 60 18.75 13.05 -26.47
C ILE A 60 19.35 12.81 -27.85
N ASP A 61 20.65 13.06 -28.03
CA ASP A 61 21.36 12.75 -29.29
C ASP A 61 21.27 11.27 -29.68
N SER A 62 21.49 10.37 -28.71
CA SER A 62 21.41 8.93 -28.93
C SER A 62 19.99 8.43 -29.26
N ILE A 63 18.94 9.08 -28.74
CA ILE A 63 17.55 8.77 -29.07
C ILE A 63 17.25 9.23 -30.50
N GLY A 64 17.81 10.37 -30.91
CA GLY A 64 17.58 11.00 -32.21
C GLY A 64 16.10 11.38 -32.45
N PRO A 65 15.44 12.12 -31.55
CA PRO A 65 14.07 12.60 -31.78
C PRO A 65 14.05 13.67 -32.88
N ASP A 66 12.86 14.04 -33.36
CA ASP A 66 12.71 15.15 -34.33
C ASP A 66 12.98 16.52 -33.68
N LEU A 67 12.71 16.65 -32.38
CA LEU A 67 12.97 17.86 -31.60
C LEU A 67 13.11 17.58 -30.09
N HIS A 68 13.63 18.56 -29.36
CA HIS A 68 13.61 18.60 -27.90
C HIS A 68 12.86 19.84 -27.40
N LEU A 69 12.02 19.67 -26.38
CA LEU A 69 11.33 20.74 -25.66
C LEU A 69 12.08 21.03 -24.36
N ALA A 70 12.78 22.16 -24.31
CA ALA A 70 13.48 22.62 -23.12
C ALA A 70 12.52 23.40 -22.21
N LEU A 71 12.12 22.79 -21.09
CA LEU A 71 11.02 23.26 -20.25
C LEU A 71 11.42 24.36 -19.25
N GLY A 72 12.30 25.28 -19.65
CA GLY A 72 12.79 26.40 -18.84
C GLY A 72 13.83 26.04 -17.78
N ASP A 73 14.40 27.07 -17.17
CA ASP A 73 15.56 27.03 -16.27
C ASP A 73 16.76 26.34 -16.95
N LEU A 74 17.41 27.11 -17.82
CA LEU A 74 18.39 26.63 -18.79
C LEU A 74 19.79 26.54 -18.18
N ALA A 75 20.45 27.68 -17.96
CA ALA A 75 21.87 27.70 -17.56
C ALA A 75 22.09 27.85 -16.05
N TYR A 76 21.14 28.42 -15.30
CA TYR A 76 21.29 28.77 -13.88
C TYR A 76 22.42 29.77 -13.56
N THR A 77 23.02 30.40 -14.58
CA THR A 77 24.14 31.33 -14.42
C THR A 77 23.94 32.56 -15.32
N SER A 78 24.59 33.67 -14.96
CA SER A 78 24.60 34.91 -15.76
C SER A 78 25.82 35.04 -16.68
N ASP A 79 26.65 34.00 -16.76
CA ASP A 79 27.81 33.96 -17.65
C ASP A 79 27.34 33.76 -19.10
N PRO A 80 28.12 34.17 -20.13
CA PRO A 80 27.57 34.41 -21.45
C PRO A 80 26.75 33.21 -21.94
N GLU A 81 25.47 33.43 -22.24
CA GLU A 81 24.52 32.39 -22.63
C GLU A 81 25.04 31.54 -23.81
N GLN A 82 25.90 32.14 -24.64
CA GLN A 82 26.63 31.47 -25.71
C GLN A 82 27.41 30.23 -25.23
N VAL A 83 28.04 30.26 -24.06
CA VAL A 83 28.79 29.12 -23.52
C VAL A 83 27.87 27.93 -23.27
N TRP A 84 26.66 28.19 -22.78
CA TRP A 84 25.66 27.17 -22.55
C TRP A 84 25.05 26.68 -23.88
N CYS A 85 24.80 27.59 -24.82
CA CYS A 85 24.37 27.24 -26.19
C CYS A 85 25.39 26.33 -26.90
N ASP A 86 26.69 26.62 -26.80
CA ASP A 86 27.78 25.79 -27.32
C ASP A 86 27.85 24.44 -26.60
N TYR A 87 27.59 24.43 -25.28
CA TYR A 87 27.53 23.21 -24.47
C TYR A 87 26.39 22.28 -24.90
N VAL A 88 25.22 22.82 -25.23
CA VAL A 88 24.08 22.04 -25.76
C VAL A 88 24.38 21.54 -27.16
N THR A 89 24.72 22.44 -28.09
CA THR A 89 24.95 22.10 -29.51
C THR A 89 26.12 21.15 -29.74
N SER A 90 27.15 21.18 -28.89
CA SER A 90 28.25 20.21 -28.94
C SER A 90 27.84 18.78 -28.59
N ARG A 91 26.66 18.58 -27.99
CA ARG A 91 26.13 17.26 -27.60
C ARG A 91 24.95 16.82 -28.45
N THR A 92 24.00 17.72 -28.71
CA THR A 92 22.79 17.39 -29.48
C THR A 92 22.93 17.69 -30.98
N GLY A 93 24.02 18.33 -31.39
CA GLY A 93 24.25 18.76 -32.76
C GLY A 93 23.75 20.20 -33.02
N ALA A 94 24.55 20.95 -33.78
CA ALA A 94 24.31 22.38 -34.03
C ALA A 94 23.10 22.69 -34.91
N GLY A 95 22.43 21.70 -35.52
CA GLY A 95 21.20 21.88 -36.31
C GLY A 95 19.97 21.19 -35.71
N PHE A 96 20.10 20.60 -34.52
CA PHE A 96 19.00 19.89 -33.87
C PHE A 96 17.96 20.87 -33.31
N PRO A 97 16.66 20.69 -33.61
CA PRO A 97 15.62 21.55 -33.07
C PRO A 97 15.51 21.47 -31.54
N PHE A 98 15.84 22.57 -30.87
CA PHE A 98 15.90 22.68 -29.42
C PHE A 98 15.00 23.84 -28.98
N GLU A 99 13.72 23.53 -28.79
CA GLU A 99 12.64 24.48 -28.60
C GLU A 99 12.62 25.03 -27.18
N LEU A 100 12.64 26.34 -27.04
CA LEU A 100 12.83 27.01 -25.75
C LEU A 100 11.52 27.59 -25.20
N VAL A 101 11.32 27.45 -23.90
CA VAL A 101 10.39 28.27 -23.12
C VAL A 101 11.10 28.79 -21.86
N ALA A 102 10.84 30.04 -21.46
CA ALA A 102 11.53 30.64 -20.33
C ALA A 102 11.01 30.08 -18.99
N GLY A 103 11.95 29.80 -18.09
CA GLY A 103 11.71 29.61 -16.66
C GLY A 103 11.99 30.88 -15.85
N ASN A 104 11.89 30.78 -14.52
CA ASN A 104 12.15 31.94 -13.66
C ASN A 104 13.61 32.41 -13.74
N HIS A 105 14.56 31.54 -14.07
CA HIS A 105 15.97 31.91 -14.22
C HIS A 105 16.25 32.75 -15.47
N GLU A 106 15.42 32.64 -16.53
CA GLU A 106 15.62 33.37 -17.81
C GLU A 106 14.77 34.64 -17.95
N SER A 107 13.77 34.82 -17.09
CA SER A 107 12.71 35.81 -17.29
C SER A 107 13.16 37.27 -17.05
N ASN A 108 14.05 37.50 -16.09
CA ASN A 108 14.41 38.84 -15.61
C ASN A 108 15.89 39.20 -15.85
N GLY A 109 16.66 38.34 -16.52
CA GLY A 109 18.08 38.57 -16.82
C GLY A 109 19.05 38.28 -15.67
N LEU A 110 18.58 37.82 -14.51
CA LEU A 110 19.45 37.56 -13.35
C LEU A 110 20.29 36.29 -13.51
N ASN A 111 19.73 35.23 -14.09
CA ASN A 111 20.38 33.92 -14.22
C ASN A 111 20.31 33.40 -15.66
N GLY A 112 20.34 34.36 -16.59
CA GLY A 112 20.18 34.15 -18.02
C GLY A 112 19.09 35.04 -18.60
N ASN A 113 19.18 35.32 -19.90
CA ASN A 113 18.18 36.06 -20.64
C ASN A 113 17.62 35.21 -21.79
N ILE A 114 16.31 34.99 -21.80
CA ILE A 114 15.66 34.17 -22.83
C ILE A 114 15.93 34.64 -24.26
N ASP A 115 16.04 35.94 -24.49
CA ASP A 115 16.30 36.50 -25.83
C ASP A 115 17.73 36.17 -26.27
N SER A 116 18.70 36.16 -25.34
CA SER A 116 20.08 35.74 -25.60
C SER A 116 20.15 34.26 -25.96
N PHE A 117 19.48 33.39 -25.20
CA PHE A 117 19.40 31.95 -25.52
C PHE A 117 18.73 31.70 -26.86
N SER A 118 17.64 32.40 -27.14
CA SER A 118 16.93 32.31 -28.43
C SER A 118 17.81 32.75 -29.61
N ALA A 119 18.75 33.68 -29.38
CA ALA A 119 19.69 34.12 -30.40
C ALA A 119 20.85 33.14 -30.61
N CYS A 120 21.37 32.50 -29.56
CA CYS A 120 22.49 31.55 -29.67
C CYS A 120 22.09 30.09 -29.94
N LEU A 121 20.81 29.74 -29.81
CA LEU A 121 20.22 28.48 -30.27
C LEU A 121 19.17 28.77 -31.36
N PRO A 122 19.59 29.10 -32.59
CA PRO A 122 18.69 29.54 -33.65
C PRO A 122 17.91 28.39 -34.32
N ASN A 123 18.04 27.16 -33.85
CA ASN A 123 17.44 25.96 -34.44
C ASN A 123 15.94 25.83 -34.13
N GLN A 124 15.22 26.94 -34.28
CA GLN A 124 13.80 27.02 -34.04
C GLN A 124 13.07 26.35 -35.20
N LEU A 125 12.03 25.58 -34.89
CA LEU A 125 11.16 25.03 -35.91
C LEU A 125 10.52 26.17 -36.75
N PRO A 126 10.44 26.00 -38.09
CA PRO A 126 9.86 27.01 -38.95
C PRO A 126 8.35 27.14 -38.70
N GLY A 127 7.82 28.35 -38.87
CA GLY A 127 6.39 28.61 -38.74
C GLY A 127 5.89 28.83 -37.32
N ALA A 128 6.78 29.07 -36.36
CA ALA A 128 6.41 29.51 -35.01
C ALA A 128 5.58 30.81 -35.05
N ILE A 129 4.46 30.83 -34.33
CA ILE A 129 3.55 31.98 -34.22
C ILE A 129 3.53 32.46 -32.77
N GLY A 130 3.99 33.69 -32.54
CA GLY A 130 4.02 34.33 -31.23
C GLY A 130 5.38 34.94 -30.91
N THR A 131 5.71 35.00 -29.63
CA THR A 131 7.03 35.42 -29.12
C THR A 131 7.80 34.18 -28.68
N TYR A 132 8.75 33.75 -29.51
CA TYR A 132 9.60 32.59 -29.22
C TYR A 132 10.27 32.72 -27.85
N GLY A 133 10.41 31.60 -27.13
CA GLY A 133 10.93 31.58 -25.77
C GLY A 133 9.93 32.01 -24.69
N ARG A 134 8.77 32.58 -25.01
CA ARG A 134 7.83 33.11 -23.99
C ARG A 134 6.37 32.70 -24.17
N GLN A 135 5.81 32.92 -25.36
CA GLN A 135 4.45 32.52 -25.71
C GLN A 135 4.34 32.35 -27.22
N TYR A 136 4.39 31.11 -27.69
CA TYR A 136 4.27 30.80 -29.11
C TYR A 136 3.69 29.40 -29.31
N TYR A 137 3.24 29.12 -30.53
CA TYR A 137 2.94 27.75 -30.94
C TYR A 137 3.58 27.43 -32.28
N VAL A 138 3.80 26.14 -32.52
CA VAL A 138 4.29 25.60 -33.79
C VAL A 138 3.60 24.27 -34.08
N ASP A 139 3.31 24.05 -35.35
CA ASP A 139 2.63 22.86 -35.85
C ASP A 139 3.66 21.91 -36.46
N VAL A 140 3.65 20.66 -36.03
CA VAL A 140 4.66 19.67 -36.41
C VAL A 140 4.02 18.37 -36.90
N PRO A 141 4.37 17.89 -38.11
CA PRO A 141 5.08 18.61 -39.16
C PRO A 141 4.28 19.83 -39.67
N GLN A 142 4.95 20.84 -40.24
CA GLN A 142 4.29 22.11 -40.62
C GLN A 142 3.16 21.95 -41.65
N GLN A 143 3.26 20.98 -42.55
CA GLN A 143 2.35 20.85 -43.70
C GLN A 143 1.15 19.94 -43.43
N THR A 144 1.37 18.88 -42.65
CA THR A 144 0.34 17.94 -42.21
C THR A 144 0.49 17.76 -40.70
N PRO A 145 0.04 18.74 -39.89
CA PRO A 145 0.35 18.74 -38.47
C PRO A 145 -0.27 17.55 -37.74
N LEU A 146 0.58 16.83 -37.01
CA LEU A 146 0.15 15.80 -36.07
C LEU A 146 0.04 16.37 -34.65
N VAL A 147 0.97 17.27 -34.30
CA VAL A 147 1.05 17.87 -32.98
C VAL A 147 1.12 19.39 -33.11
N ARG A 148 0.27 20.10 -32.35
CA ARG A 148 0.50 21.50 -32.04
C ARG A 148 1.21 21.61 -30.70
N PHE A 149 2.42 22.14 -30.71
CA PHE A 149 3.15 22.51 -29.50
C PHE A 149 2.82 23.96 -29.15
N ILE A 150 2.32 24.21 -27.94
CA ILE A 150 2.04 25.54 -27.41
C ILE A 150 2.96 25.78 -26.22
N GLN A 151 3.90 26.69 -26.37
CA GLN A 151 4.90 27.04 -25.37
C GLN A 151 4.48 28.31 -24.65
N ILE A 152 4.40 28.28 -23.32
CA ILE A 152 3.94 29.41 -22.51
C ILE A 152 4.78 29.61 -21.23
N SER A 153 5.00 30.85 -20.84
CA SER A 153 5.75 31.24 -19.63
C SER A 153 4.85 31.93 -18.61
N PRO A 154 3.98 31.20 -17.89
CA PRO A 154 2.99 31.80 -17.02
C PRO A 154 3.56 32.29 -15.70
N GLY A 155 3.10 33.47 -15.26
CA GLY A 155 3.45 34.01 -13.95
C GLY A 155 4.91 34.42 -13.82
N LEU A 156 5.57 34.74 -14.93
CA LEU A 156 6.95 35.23 -14.98
C LEU A 156 6.99 36.74 -15.25
N THR A 157 8.00 37.41 -14.69
CA THR A 157 8.22 38.85 -14.91
C THR A 157 9.33 39.02 -15.94
N PHE A 158 8.97 39.61 -17.08
CA PHE A 158 9.88 39.98 -18.16
C PHE A 158 10.18 41.48 -18.13
N PRO A 159 11.13 41.98 -18.94
CA PRO A 159 11.40 43.42 -19.02
C PRO A 159 10.19 44.29 -19.38
N ASP A 160 9.19 43.72 -20.06
CA ASP A 160 7.92 44.38 -20.42
C ASP A 160 6.81 44.19 -19.37
N GLY A 161 7.09 43.52 -18.25
CA GLY A 161 6.22 43.38 -17.10
C GLY A 161 5.84 41.93 -16.77
N LEU A 162 4.88 41.78 -15.86
CA LEU A 162 4.36 40.47 -15.44
C LEU A 162 3.48 39.86 -16.53
N TRP A 163 3.82 38.66 -16.98
CA TRP A 163 3.01 37.88 -17.91
C TRP A 163 2.00 37.03 -17.13
N THR A 164 0.87 37.64 -16.81
CA THR A 164 -0.24 36.99 -16.10
C THR A 164 -1.07 36.10 -17.02
N TYR A 165 -1.50 34.96 -16.48
CA TYR A 165 -2.43 34.02 -17.11
C TYR A 165 -3.70 33.84 -16.25
N ALA A 166 -4.03 34.84 -15.44
CA ALA A 166 -5.32 34.88 -14.76
C ALA A 166 -6.47 34.84 -15.79
N ALA A 167 -7.61 34.28 -15.39
CA ALA A 167 -8.77 34.14 -16.26
C ALA A 167 -9.17 35.48 -16.88
N GLY A 168 -9.33 35.49 -18.20
CA GLY A 168 -9.68 36.70 -18.97
C GLY A 168 -8.52 37.63 -19.33
N SER A 169 -7.30 37.39 -18.84
CA SER A 169 -6.11 38.12 -19.30
C SER A 169 -5.81 37.86 -20.79
N ALA A 170 -5.09 38.77 -21.44
CA ALA A 170 -4.74 38.64 -22.85
C ALA A 170 -3.95 37.36 -23.15
N ARG A 171 -3.02 36.97 -22.27
CA ARG A 171 -2.20 35.76 -22.44
C ARG A 171 -3.01 34.48 -22.23
N TYR A 172 -3.92 34.48 -21.25
CA TYR A 172 -4.89 33.39 -21.07
C TYR A 172 -5.78 33.20 -22.31
N GLN A 173 -6.34 34.29 -22.84
CA GLN A 173 -7.19 34.25 -24.04
C GLN A 173 -6.42 33.81 -25.28
N TRP A 174 -5.16 34.26 -25.42
CA TRP A 174 -4.29 33.81 -26.50
C TRP A 174 -4.04 32.29 -26.42
N THR A 175 -3.75 31.76 -25.24
CA THR A 175 -3.54 30.32 -25.05
C THR A 175 -4.80 29.53 -25.37
N ALA A 176 -5.97 29.99 -24.90
CA ALA A 176 -7.25 29.38 -25.25
C ALA A 176 -7.46 29.36 -26.78
N ALA A 177 -7.18 30.47 -27.47
CA ALA A 177 -7.33 30.58 -28.92
C ALA A 177 -6.33 29.70 -29.69
N ALA A 178 -5.09 29.55 -29.20
CA ALA A 178 -4.10 28.65 -29.79
C ALA A 178 -4.54 27.18 -29.73
N ILE A 179 -5.16 26.77 -28.61
CA ILE A 179 -5.74 25.43 -28.43
C ILE A 179 -6.96 25.26 -29.36
N ASP A 180 -7.90 26.21 -29.31
CA ASP A 180 -9.14 26.14 -30.09
C ASP A 180 -8.88 26.10 -31.60
N SER A 181 -7.91 26.88 -32.08
CA SER A 181 -7.52 26.87 -33.49
C SER A 181 -6.83 25.58 -33.92
N ALA A 182 -6.19 24.84 -33.00
CA ALA A 182 -5.59 23.53 -33.31
C ALA A 182 -6.69 22.51 -33.57
N ARG A 183 -7.69 22.51 -32.68
CA ARG A 183 -8.87 21.64 -32.79
C ARG A 183 -9.68 21.97 -34.04
N ALA A 184 -9.87 23.25 -34.33
CA ALA A 184 -10.55 23.69 -35.55
C ALA A 184 -9.80 23.29 -36.84
N ALA A 185 -8.46 23.21 -36.78
CA ALA A 185 -7.64 22.73 -37.88
C ALA A 185 -7.56 21.20 -37.99
N GLY A 186 -8.19 20.46 -37.06
CA GLY A 186 -8.18 19.00 -37.05
C GLY A 186 -6.83 18.39 -36.67
N ILE A 187 -5.99 19.14 -35.95
CA ILE A 187 -4.68 18.64 -35.49
C ILE A 187 -4.93 17.59 -34.40
N PRO A 188 -4.46 16.34 -34.56
CA PRO A 188 -4.74 15.25 -33.63
C PRO A 188 -4.36 15.56 -32.18
N TRP A 189 -3.15 16.11 -31.96
CA TRP A 189 -2.60 16.30 -30.62
C TRP A 189 -2.31 17.76 -30.32
N VAL A 190 -2.68 18.19 -29.11
CA VAL A 190 -2.28 19.49 -28.54
C VAL A 190 -1.43 19.22 -27.31
N VAL A 191 -0.18 19.65 -27.39
CA VAL A 191 0.80 19.58 -26.29
C VAL A 191 1.07 21.00 -25.82
N VAL A 192 0.89 21.24 -24.52
CA VAL A 192 1.19 22.54 -23.91
C VAL A 192 2.37 22.41 -22.99
N SER A 193 3.35 23.28 -23.12
CA SER A 193 4.56 23.27 -22.30
C SER A 193 4.66 24.59 -21.53
N ALA A 194 4.95 24.48 -20.24
CA ALA A 194 5.14 25.63 -19.37
C ALA A 194 6.17 25.32 -18.31
N HIS A 195 6.99 26.28 -17.88
CA HIS A 195 8.01 25.98 -16.89
C HIS A 195 7.41 25.56 -15.53
N LYS A 196 6.50 26.36 -14.97
CA LYS A 196 5.91 26.14 -13.64
C LYS A 196 4.75 25.14 -13.67
N PRO A 197 4.79 24.04 -12.90
CA PRO A 197 3.64 23.19 -12.66
C PRO A 197 2.69 23.84 -11.64
N CYS A 198 1.40 23.47 -11.72
CA CYS A 198 0.41 23.81 -10.68
C CYS A 198 0.19 22.63 -9.71
N LEU A 199 0.08 21.42 -10.26
CA LEU A 199 0.00 20.19 -9.46
C LEU A 199 1.40 19.73 -9.11
N SER A 200 1.67 19.44 -7.84
CA SER A 200 3.02 19.04 -7.43
C SER A 200 3.06 18.08 -6.24
N LEU A 201 3.92 17.07 -6.33
CA LEU A 201 4.43 16.28 -5.21
C LEU A 201 5.72 16.87 -4.61
N GLY A 202 6.22 17.97 -5.19
CA GLY A 202 7.46 18.61 -4.78
C GLY A 202 7.23 19.66 -3.69
N GLN A 203 7.83 20.83 -3.88
CA GLN A 203 7.89 21.88 -2.85
C GLN A 203 7.17 23.18 -3.24
N TYR A 204 6.75 23.32 -4.50
CA TYR A 204 6.14 24.54 -4.99
C TYR A 204 4.61 24.50 -4.96
N SER A 205 4.03 25.64 -4.59
CA SER A 205 2.59 25.87 -4.63
C SER A 205 2.13 26.35 -6.01
N CYS A 206 0.89 26.04 -6.37
CA CYS A 206 0.29 26.54 -7.60
C CYS A 206 0.04 28.06 -7.60
N ASP A 207 0.61 28.77 -8.58
CA ASP A 207 0.31 30.18 -8.90
C ASP A 207 -0.43 30.34 -10.25
N THR A 208 -0.82 29.24 -10.88
CA THR A 208 -1.40 29.18 -12.24
C THR A 208 -2.75 28.44 -12.32
N ALA A 209 -3.51 28.42 -11.22
CA ALA A 209 -4.74 27.62 -11.09
C ALA A 209 -5.79 27.87 -12.20
N ASP A 210 -5.98 29.14 -12.60
CA ASP A 210 -6.89 29.51 -13.69
C ASP A 210 -6.47 28.88 -15.01
N LEU A 211 -5.16 28.92 -15.32
CA LEU A 211 -4.58 28.32 -16.52
C LEU A 211 -4.72 26.80 -16.46
N THR A 212 -4.41 26.15 -15.34
CA THR A 212 -4.59 24.71 -15.19
C THR A 212 -6.02 24.28 -15.45
N ASN A 213 -7.00 25.00 -14.89
CA ASN A 213 -8.41 24.75 -15.16
C ASN A 213 -8.80 25.01 -16.63
N LEU A 214 -8.21 26.02 -17.29
CA LEU A 214 -8.37 26.21 -18.73
C LEU A 214 -7.91 24.99 -19.51
N LEU A 215 -6.68 24.52 -19.28
CA LEU A 215 -6.08 23.41 -20.01
C LEU A 215 -6.92 22.12 -19.86
N ILE A 216 -7.37 21.82 -18.65
CA ILE A 216 -8.25 20.68 -18.36
C ILE A 216 -9.62 20.87 -19.04
N SER A 217 -10.23 22.06 -18.93
CA SER A 217 -11.53 22.34 -19.56
C SER A 217 -11.48 22.20 -21.09
N LYS A 218 -10.34 22.50 -21.69
CA LYS A 218 -10.08 22.41 -23.13
C LYS A 218 -9.62 21.02 -23.58
N ARG A 219 -9.46 20.06 -22.64
CA ARG A 219 -9.01 18.69 -22.92
C ARG A 219 -7.70 18.71 -23.74
N VAL A 220 -6.73 19.48 -23.25
CA VAL A 220 -5.36 19.41 -23.78
C VAL A 220 -4.83 17.99 -23.55
N ASP A 221 -4.17 17.38 -24.53
CA ASP A 221 -3.82 15.97 -24.44
C ASP A 221 -2.69 15.75 -23.42
N LEU A 222 -1.62 16.55 -23.54
CA LEU A 222 -0.45 16.48 -22.67
C LEU A 222 0.03 17.88 -22.29
N VAL A 223 0.28 18.08 -21.00
CA VAL A 223 0.91 19.28 -20.45
C VAL A 223 2.26 18.92 -19.86
N LEU A 224 3.30 19.67 -20.24
CA LEU A 224 4.68 19.41 -19.85
C LEU A 224 5.23 20.55 -19.01
N ASN A 225 5.87 20.21 -17.88
CA ASN A 225 6.47 21.18 -16.97
C ASN A 225 7.92 20.87 -16.57
N GLY A 226 8.65 21.88 -16.09
CA GLY A 226 9.93 21.75 -15.39
C GLY A 226 9.78 22.23 -13.93
N HIS A 227 10.72 23.06 -13.46
CA HIS A 227 10.73 23.79 -12.19
C HIS A 227 10.86 22.93 -10.93
N GLU A 228 10.04 21.90 -10.80
CA GLU A 228 10.20 20.86 -9.80
C GLU A 228 11.31 19.92 -10.24
N HIS A 229 12.35 19.78 -9.42
CA HIS A 229 13.50 18.94 -9.76
C HIS A 229 13.22 17.47 -9.45
N LEU A 230 12.19 16.94 -10.10
CA LEU A 230 11.70 15.58 -9.97
C LEU A 230 10.95 15.21 -11.25
N TYR A 231 10.67 13.92 -11.41
CA TYR A 231 9.70 13.44 -12.38
C TYR A 231 8.37 13.17 -11.67
N GLN A 232 7.27 13.59 -12.27
CA GLN A 232 5.94 13.22 -11.83
C GLN A 232 4.95 13.28 -12.98
N ARG A 233 3.99 12.38 -12.98
CA ARG A 233 2.92 12.31 -13.98
C ARG A 233 1.58 12.10 -13.31
N THR A 234 0.58 12.87 -13.71
CA THR A 234 -0.80 12.67 -13.29
C THR A 234 -1.46 11.50 -14.02
N LYS A 235 -2.49 10.94 -13.40
CA LYS A 235 -3.58 10.27 -14.10
C LYS A 235 -4.23 11.24 -15.10
N GLN A 236 -5.12 10.77 -15.97
CA GLN A 236 -5.84 11.68 -16.84
C GLN A 236 -6.89 12.46 -16.03
N LEU A 237 -6.84 13.79 -16.10
CA LEU A 237 -7.71 14.66 -15.30
C LEU A 237 -8.76 15.37 -16.16
N ALA A 238 -9.99 15.49 -15.66
CA ALA A 238 -11.05 16.18 -16.37
C ALA A 238 -12.03 16.91 -15.45
N LEU A 239 -12.53 18.05 -15.92
CA LEU A 239 -13.71 18.68 -15.34
C LEU A 239 -14.96 17.93 -15.82
N ARG A 240 -15.77 17.45 -14.87
CA ARG A 240 -16.98 16.62 -15.11
C ARG A 240 -17.94 16.70 -13.92
N GLY A 241 -19.03 15.92 -13.95
CA GLY A 241 -19.94 15.81 -12.79
C GLY A 241 -19.17 15.43 -11.53
N GLY A 242 -19.26 16.25 -10.47
CA GLY A 242 -18.48 16.07 -9.24
C GLY A 242 -17.10 16.72 -9.22
N CYS A 243 -16.60 17.25 -10.35
CA CYS A 243 -15.37 18.03 -10.46
C CYS A 243 -15.60 19.26 -11.36
N SER A 244 -16.07 20.36 -10.76
CA SER A 244 -16.32 21.61 -11.50
C SER A 244 -15.06 22.44 -11.74
N ALA A 245 -14.04 22.26 -10.91
CA ALA A 245 -12.73 22.87 -11.01
C ALA A 245 -11.73 22.02 -10.25
N LEU A 246 -10.48 22.01 -10.70
CA LEU A 246 -9.37 21.53 -9.90
C LEU A 246 -8.97 22.64 -8.91
N VAL A 247 -8.98 22.30 -7.63
CA VAL A 247 -8.62 23.23 -6.53
C VAL A 247 -7.25 22.80 -5.98
N PRO A 248 -6.20 23.62 -6.15
CA PRO A 248 -4.87 23.29 -5.64
C PRO A 248 -4.85 23.00 -4.15
N GLY A 249 -4.02 22.04 -3.74
CA GLY A 249 -3.91 21.54 -2.37
C GLY A 249 -5.08 20.66 -1.92
N THR A 250 -5.90 20.16 -2.86
CA THR A 250 -7.01 19.25 -2.54
C THR A 250 -7.16 18.14 -3.57
N TYR A 251 -7.48 16.94 -3.09
CA TYR A 251 -7.86 15.83 -3.96
C TYR A 251 -9.38 15.70 -4.08
N THR A 252 -9.86 15.63 -5.31
CA THR A 252 -11.24 15.36 -5.68
C THR A 252 -11.24 14.17 -6.64
N ALA A 253 -11.65 13.00 -6.16
CA ALA A 253 -11.66 11.76 -6.95
C ALA A 253 -12.41 11.89 -8.28
N ALA A 254 -13.51 12.67 -8.29
CA ALA A 254 -14.27 12.94 -9.50
C ALA A 254 -13.49 13.69 -10.59
N CYS A 255 -12.32 14.28 -10.29
CA CYS A 255 -11.47 14.91 -11.30
C CYS A 255 -10.58 13.91 -12.05
N VAL A 256 -10.41 12.67 -11.56
CA VAL A 256 -9.65 11.62 -12.25
C VAL A 256 -10.54 11.00 -13.33
N ALA A 257 -10.32 11.39 -14.59
CA ALA A 257 -11.08 10.87 -15.73
C ALA A 257 -10.79 9.40 -15.97
N ASP A 258 -9.50 9.06 -15.92
CA ASP A 258 -8.94 7.76 -16.24
C ASP A 258 -7.69 7.55 -15.37
N PRO A 259 -7.65 6.52 -14.50
CA PRO A 259 -6.52 6.28 -13.62
C PRO A 259 -5.38 5.47 -14.27
N ASP A 260 -5.57 4.96 -15.49
CA ASP A 260 -4.69 3.97 -16.09
C ASP A 260 -3.54 4.59 -16.90
N ASN A 261 -2.85 3.75 -17.67
CA ASN A 261 -1.75 4.15 -18.56
C ASN A 261 -2.13 4.04 -20.05
N ASP A 262 -3.29 3.48 -20.39
CA ASP A 262 -3.85 3.50 -21.75
C ASP A 262 -5.06 4.42 -21.77
N LEU A 263 -4.85 5.66 -22.21
CA LEU A 263 -5.75 6.79 -21.97
C LEU A 263 -6.51 7.16 -23.24
N ALA A 264 -7.63 7.85 -23.08
CA ALA A 264 -8.47 8.27 -24.19
C ALA A 264 -8.25 9.73 -24.62
N ALA A 265 -8.00 9.97 -25.90
CA ALA A 265 -7.93 11.32 -26.46
C ALA A 265 -9.25 12.07 -26.22
N GLY A 266 -9.17 13.31 -25.73
CA GLY A 266 -10.34 14.12 -25.38
C GLY A 266 -11.02 13.78 -24.04
N ALA A 267 -10.69 12.66 -23.39
CA ALA A 267 -11.26 12.28 -22.10
C ALA A 267 -10.72 13.10 -20.91
N GLY A 268 -9.60 13.80 -21.09
CA GLY A 268 -9.03 14.71 -20.09
C GLY A 268 -7.64 15.19 -20.50
N THR A 269 -6.85 15.59 -19.51
CA THR A 269 -5.49 16.11 -19.65
C THR A 269 -4.53 15.37 -18.74
N VAL A 270 -3.38 14.98 -19.28
CA VAL A 270 -2.26 14.44 -18.51
C VAL A 270 -1.24 15.54 -18.27
N PHE A 271 -0.79 15.71 -17.04
CA PHE A 271 0.32 16.61 -16.69
C PHE A 271 1.56 15.77 -16.39
N ALA A 272 2.69 16.09 -17.00
CA ALA A 272 3.98 15.50 -16.68
C ALA A 272 4.99 16.61 -16.39
N THR A 273 5.53 16.61 -15.16
CA THR A 273 6.66 17.47 -14.79
C THR A 273 7.94 16.67 -14.94
N VAL A 274 8.88 17.21 -15.70
CA VAL A 274 10.12 16.56 -16.14
C VAL A 274 11.30 17.50 -15.85
N GLY A 275 11.41 17.98 -14.61
CA GLY A 275 12.55 18.81 -14.17
C GLY A 275 13.80 17.98 -13.83
N THR A 276 14.03 16.96 -14.64
CA THR A 276 15.09 15.95 -14.47
C THR A 276 16.26 16.19 -15.42
N GLY A 277 16.40 17.40 -15.95
CA GLY A 277 17.37 17.73 -17.01
C GLY A 277 18.83 17.76 -16.55
N GLY A 278 19.11 17.95 -15.26
CA GLY A 278 20.49 17.86 -14.74
C GLY A 278 20.76 18.60 -13.43
N THR A 279 19.85 19.46 -12.99
CA THR A 279 19.91 20.12 -11.68
C THR A 279 19.69 19.11 -10.54
N PRO A 280 20.26 19.30 -9.33
CA PRO A 280 20.06 18.39 -8.20
C PRO A 280 18.58 18.14 -7.90
N LEU A 281 18.21 16.86 -7.81
CA LEU A 281 16.84 16.41 -7.55
C LEU A 281 16.36 16.82 -6.16
N ARG A 282 15.03 16.90 -6.01
CA ARG A 282 14.33 17.15 -4.75
C ARG A 282 13.46 15.95 -4.36
N ASP A 283 13.07 15.94 -3.09
CA ASP A 283 12.23 14.90 -2.53
C ASP A 283 10.81 14.93 -3.11
N VAL A 284 10.22 13.74 -3.24
CA VAL A 284 8.80 13.53 -3.48
C VAL A 284 8.07 13.45 -2.14
N SER A 285 7.03 14.26 -1.98
CA SER A 285 6.11 14.26 -0.85
C SER A 285 4.95 13.28 -1.10
N ALA A 286 5.13 12.01 -0.71
CA ALA A 286 4.07 10.99 -0.82
C ALA A 286 2.84 11.27 0.08
N SER A 287 2.99 12.16 1.08
CA SER A 287 1.91 12.61 1.95
C SER A 287 1.18 13.86 1.43
N ASP A 288 1.52 14.35 0.25
CA ASP A 288 0.82 15.51 -0.32
C ASP A 288 -0.68 15.21 -0.49
N SER A 289 -1.50 16.22 -0.19
CA SER A 289 -2.95 16.17 -0.40
C SER A 289 -3.37 15.84 -1.82
N GLU A 290 -2.53 16.15 -2.81
CA GLU A 290 -2.75 15.93 -4.24
C GLU A 290 -2.16 14.60 -4.72
N ALA A 291 -1.51 13.82 -3.86
CA ALA A 291 -0.73 12.65 -4.27
C ALA A 291 -1.55 11.61 -5.04
N GLN A 292 -2.86 11.54 -4.78
CA GLN A 292 -3.76 10.61 -5.45
C GLN A 292 -4.08 10.98 -6.91
N TYR A 293 -3.77 12.21 -7.36
CA TYR A 293 -3.81 12.57 -8.78
C TYR A 293 -2.62 12.00 -9.56
N PHE A 294 -1.52 11.65 -8.90
CA PHE A 294 -0.31 11.19 -9.57
C PHE A 294 -0.34 9.67 -9.78
N ALA A 295 0.00 9.26 -11.00
CA ALA A 295 0.15 7.86 -11.40
C ALA A 295 1.61 7.40 -11.24
N ALA A 296 2.56 8.32 -11.40
CA ALA A 296 3.98 8.02 -11.34
C ALA A 296 4.79 9.20 -10.79
N SER A 297 5.89 8.90 -10.09
CA SER A 297 6.84 9.90 -9.62
C SER A 297 8.24 9.31 -9.38
N SER A 298 9.27 10.13 -9.54
CA SER A 298 10.65 9.87 -9.12
C SER A 298 11.29 11.16 -8.61
N GLY A 299 12.07 11.07 -7.54
CA GLY A 299 12.83 12.19 -6.98
C GLY A 299 13.93 11.70 -6.05
N LEU A 300 14.56 12.63 -5.32
CA LEU A 300 15.76 12.36 -4.51
C LEU A 300 15.57 11.20 -3.51
N ASN A 301 14.41 11.14 -2.86
CA ASN A 301 14.03 10.09 -1.91
C ASN A 301 13.24 8.91 -2.54
N SER A 302 13.01 8.91 -3.85
CA SER A 302 12.17 7.92 -4.55
C SER A 302 12.71 7.61 -5.94
N SER A 303 13.53 6.57 -6.07
CA SER A 303 14.15 6.14 -7.34
C SER A 303 14.82 7.29 -8.12
N PRO A 304 15.81 7.99 -7.53
CA PRO A 304 16.36 9.24 -8.08
C PRO A 304 16.98 9.04 -9.46
N THR A 305 16.46 9.75 -10.46
CA THR A 305 16.91 9.63 -11.85
C THR A 305 16.91 10.98 -12.57
N TRP A 306 17.83 11.13 -13.53
CA TRP A 306 17.85 12.22 -14.50
C TRP A 306 17.59 11.64 -15.87
N GLY A 307 16.87 12.37 -16.72
CA GLY A 307 16.40 11.86 -17.99
C GLY A 307 15.40 12.79 -18.67
N SER A 308 14.87 12.32 -19.80
CA SER A 308 13.84 13.03 -20.56
C SER A 308 12.62 12.15 -20.76
N LEU A 309 11.46 12.77 -20.88
CA LEU A 309 10.27 12.09 -21.38
C LEU A 309 10.39 12.01 -22.91
N LEU A 310 10.43 10.79 -23.46
CA LEU A 310 10.34 10.57 -24.92
C LEU A 310 8.88 10.37 -25.28
N VAL A 311 8.41 11.12 -26.28
CA VAL A 311 7.04 11.04 -26.77
C VAL A 311 7.06 10.79 -28.28
N THR A 312 6.27 9.82 -28.74
CA THR A 312 6.01 9.56 -30.16
C THR A 312 4.52 9.70 -30.44
N ALA A 313 4.17 10.42 -31.50
CA ALA A 313 2.79 10.68 -31.87
C ALA A 313 2.55 10.43 -33.36
N ASP A 314 1.52 9.65 -33.69
CA ASP A 314 0.98 9.49 -35.04
C ASP A 314 -0.47 10.00 -35.10
N ALA A 315 -1.20 9.78 -36.18
CA ALA A 315 -2.59 10.27 -36.29
C ALA A 315 -3.56 9.63 -35.28
N THR A 316 -3.21 8.51 -34.65
CA THR A 316 -4.09 7.66 -33.84
C THR A 316 -3.65 7.50 -32.40
N GLN A 317 -2.37 7.65 -32.08
CA GLN A 317 -1.88 7.57 -30.70
C GLN A 317 -0.73 8.53 -30.41
N LEU A 318 -0.62 8.91 -29.14
CA LEU A 318 0.53 9.59 -28.54
C LEU A 318 1.06 8.71 -27.40
N SER A 319 2.25 8.14 -27.57
CA SER A 319 2.92 7.28 -26.60
C SER A 319 4.05 8.05 -25.92
N ALA A 320 4.15 7.96 -24.61
CA ALA A 320 5.16 8.64 -23.82
C ALA A 320 5.85 7.66 -22.86
N GLY A 321 7.17 7.77 -22.72
CA GLY A 321 7.96 6.92 -21.83
C GLY A 321 9.18 7.65 -21.29
N PHE A 322 9.37 7.61 -19.98
CA PHE A 322 10.54 8.22 -19.34
C PHE A 322 11.81 7.45 -19.68
N GLN A 323 12.82 8.16 -20.18
CA GLN A 323 14.11 7.58 -20.55
C GLN A 323 15.17 8.00 -19.51
N PRO A 324 15.66 7.09 -18.65
CA PRO A 324 16.71 7.42 -17.68
C PRO A 324 18.09 7.58 -18.36
N ALA A 325 18.77 8.68 -18.08
CA ALA A 325 20.11 9.00 -18.59
C ALA A 325 21.20 8.83 -17.51
N ALA A 326 20.85 9.12 -16.24
CA ALA A 326 21.75 8.98 -15.10
C ALA A 326 20.96 8.70 -13.82
N GLY A 327 21.59 8.04 -12.84
CA GLY A 327 20.95 7.68 -11.57
C GLY A 327 20.30 6.30 -11.60
N ALA A 328 19.17 6.15 -10.92
CA ALA A 328 18.42 4.90 -10.84
C ALA A 328 17.79 4.51 -12.18
N ASN A 329 17.62 3.20 -12.38
CA ASN A 329 16.88 2.65 -13.52
C ASN A 329 15.36 2.73 -13.22
N TYR A 330 14.80 3.91 -13.42
CA TYR A 330 13.38 4.22 -13.25
C TYR A 330 12.67 4.19 -14.60
N SER A 331 11.42 3.70 -14.61
CA SER A 331 10.59 3.64 -15.81
C SER A 331 9.16 4.07 -15.49
N ASP A 332 8.58 4.83 -16.39
CA ASP A 332 7.15 5.14 -16.47
C ASP A 332 6.77 5.26 -17.94
N ALA A 333 5.56 4.85 -18.31
CA ALA A 333 5.06 4.93 -19.66
C ALA A 333 3.52 5.01 -19.68
N PHE A 334 3.00 5.73 -20.67
CA PHE A 334 1.56 5.82 -20.94
C PHE A 334 1.32 6.10 -22.42
N VAL A 335 0.10 5.84 -22.88
CA VAL A 335 -0.35 6.11 -24.24
C VAL A 335 -1.70 6.83 -24.18
N ILE A 336 -1.95 7.74 -25.13
CA ILE A 336 -3.24 8.38 -25.35
C ILE A 336 -3.71 7.98 -26.76
N ARG A 337 -4.89 7.35 -26.88
CA ARG A 337 -5.43 6.81 -28.14
C ARG A 337 -6.65 7.59 -28.64
N GLN A 338 -6.72 7.81 -29.94
CA GLN A 338 -7.92 8.26 -30.62
C GLN A 338 -8.92 7.10 -30.71
N GLY A 339 -10.18 7.35 -30.37
CA GLY A 339 -11.26 6.38 -30.55
C GLY A 339 -11.47 5.35 -29.44
N SER A 340 -10.73 5.39 -28.33
CA SER A 340 -11.17 4.71 -27.09
C SER A 340 -12.34 5.51 -26.51
N SER A 341 -13.55 4.94 -26.56
CA SER A 341 -14.79 5.67 -26.29
C SER A 341 -15.34 5.52 -24.87
N THR A 342 -14.65 4.82 -23.98
CA THR A 342 -14.94 4.77 -22.54
C THR A 342 -13.61 4.66 -21.78
N PRO A 343 -13.31 5.58 -20.84
CA PRO A 343 -12.24 5.36 -19.86
C PRO A 343 -12.54 4.09 -19.08
N ASN A 344 -11.53 3.23 -18.91
CA ASN A 344 -11.67 1.98 -18.19
C ASN A 344 -12.10 2.25 -16.73
N GLU A 345 -13.16 1.58 -16.28
CA GLU A 345 -13.59 1.60 -14.88
C GLU A 345 -12.98 0.42 -14.13
N SER A 346 -12.17 0.70 -13.10
CA SER A 346 -11.55 -0.38 -12.32
C SER A 346 -12.57 -1.42 -11.85
N PRO A 347 -12.23 -2.72 -11.90
CA PRO A 347 -13.17 -3.78 -11.59
C PRO A 347 -13.58 -3.72 -10.11
N VAL A 348 -14.66 -4.38 -9.76
CA VAL A 348 -15.08 -4.58 -8.37
C VAL A 348 -14.76 -6.00 -7.97
N ALA A 349 -13.72 -6.17 -7.15
CA ALA A 349 -13.35 -7.47 -6.60
C ALA A 349 -14.38 -7.92 -5.56
N ALA A 350 -14.93 -9.12 -5.73
CA ALA A 350 -15.82 -9.73 -4.76
C ALA A 350 -15.65 -11.25 -4.78
N PHE A 351 -15.56 -11.87 -3.60
CA PHE A 351 -15.50 -13.32 -3.50
C PHE A 351 -16.25 -13.88 -2.32
N THR A 352 -16.54 -15.18 -2.42
CA THR A 352 -16.93 -16.01 -1.29
C THR A 352 -15.85 -17.05 -1.01
N ALA A 353 -15.71 -17.46 0.24
CA ALA A 353 -14.82 -18.55 0.64
C ALA A 353 -15.58 -19.54 1.51
N ASN A 354 -15.52 -20.81 1.15
CA ASN A 354 -16.12 -21.90 1.89
C ASN A 354 -15.02 -22.86 2.33
N CYS A 355 -14.95 -23.09 3.64
CA CYS A 355 -13.93 -23.95 4.23
C CYS A 355 -14.57 -25.16 4.91
N THR A 356 -14.04 -26.34 4.59
CA THR A 356 -14.33 -27.59 5.28
C THR A 356 -13.03 -28.11 5.86
N ASP A 357 -12.97 -28.21 7.17
CA ASP A 357 -11.76 -28.53 7.92
C ASP A 357 -10.61 -27.59 7.57
N LEU A 358 -9.52 -28.13 7.01
CA LEU A 358 -8.34 -27.38 6.58
C LEU A 358 -8.39 -26.95 5.11
N ALA A 359 -9.39 -27.39 4.35
CA ALA A 359 -9.51 -27.11 2.92
C ALA A 359 -10.52 -25.98 2.68
N CYS A 360 -10.12 -24.99 1.89
CA CYS A 360 -10.99 -23.90 1.46
C CYS A 360 -11.08 -23.85 -0.06
N THR A 361 -12.27 -23.50 -0.54
CA THR A 361 -12.53 -23.09 -1.92
C THR A 361 -12.94 -21.63 -1.91
N ALA A 362 -12.18 -20.79 -2.62
CA ALA A 362 -12.49 -19.39 -2.85
C ALA A 362 -13.02 -19.20 -4.27
N ASP A 363 -14.05 -18.37 -4.42
CA ASP A 363 -14.78 -18.16 -5.67
C ASP A 363 -14.98 -16.67 -5.93
N ALA A 364 -14.33 -16.16 -6.97
CA ALA A 364 -14.36 -14.77 -7.44
C ALA A 364 -15.48 -14.48 -8.46
N SER A 365 -16.39 -15.42 -8.75
CA SER A 365 -17.42 -15.27 -9.78
C SER A 365 -18.39 -14.11 -9.55
N SER A 366 -18.44 -13.55 -8.34
CA SER A 366 -19.19 -12.33 -8.02
C SER A 366 -18.46 -11.02 -8.36
N SER A 367 -17.20 -11.09 -8.81
CA SER A 367 -16.47 -9.90 -9.26
C SER A 367 -17.06 -9.38 -10.56
N THR A 368 -17.10 -8.07 -10.71
CA THR A 368 -17.72 -7.41 -11.87
C THR A 368 -16.82 -6.35 -12.44
N ASP A 369 -17.06 -6.04 -13.70
CA ASP A 369 -16.46 -4.96 -14.44
C ASP A 369 -17.59 -4.31 -15.25
N SER A 370 -17.75 -2.99 -15.12
CA SER A 370 -18.91 -2.25 -15.65
C SER A 370 -18.78 -1.94 -17.13
N ASP A 371 -17.56 -1.85 -17.64
CA ASP A 371 -17.25 -1.47 -19.02
C ASP A 371 -16.40 -2.50 -19.76
N GLY A 372 -15.82 -3.48 -19.05
CA GLY A 372 -15.04 -4.57 -19.64
C GLY A 372 -15.38 -5.98 -19.12
N THR A 373 -14.34 -6.81 -19.09
CA THR A 373 -14.35 -8.17 -18.57
C THR A 373 -13.15 -8.44 -17.66
N ILE A 374 -13.33 -9.27 -16.62
CA ILE A 374 -12.21 -9.67 -15.76
C ILE A 374 -11.24 -10.58 -16.52
N ALA A 375 -10.04 -10.09 -16.83
CA ALA A 375 -8.98 -10.86 -17.49
C ALA A 375 -8.29 -11.85 -16.55
N SER A 376 -8.09 -11.50 -15.27
CA SER A 376 -7.43 -12.41 -14.33
C SER A 376 -7.86 -12.24 -12.87
N SER A 377 -7.61 -13.28 -12.08
CA SER A 377 -7.85 -13.31 -10.63
C SER A 377 -6.65 -13.96 -9.95
N ALA A 378 -6.04 -13.25 -9.01
CA ALA A 378 -4.90 -13.69 -8.23
C ALA A 378 -5.26 -13.74 -6.74
N TRP A 379 -4.86 -14.83 -6.07
CA TRP A 379 -5.19 -15.11 -4.69
C TRP A 379 -3.94 -15.12 -3.80
N ASN A 380 -4.08 -14.62 -2.59
CA ASN A 380 -3.15 -14.83 -1.49
C ASN A 380 -3.94 -15.41 -0.31
N PHE A 381 -3.54 -16.58 0.20
CA PHE A 381 -4.28 -17.29 1.25
C PHE A 381 -3.90 -16.87 2.68
N GLY A 382 -2.98 -15.91 2.84
CA GLY A 382 -2.61 -15.37 4.15
C GLY A 382 -1.64 -16.24 4.96
N ASP A 383 -1.17 -17.36 4.39
CA ASP A 383 -0.12 -18.23 4.96
C ASP A 383 1.19 -18.20 4.15
N GLY A 384 1.30 -17.25 3.21
CA GLY A 384 2.44 -17.11 2.30
C GLY A 384 2.28 -17.85 0.96
N THR A 385 1.19 -18.60 0.77
CA THR A 385 0.89 -19.25 -0.51
C THR A 385 -0.06 -18.41 -1.38
N THR A 386 0.00 -18.66 -2.70
CA THR A 386 -0.77 -17.92 -3.72
C THR A 386 -1.48 -18.87 -4.67
N GLY A 387 -2.54 -18.39 -5.32
CA GLY A 387 -3.28 -19.12 -6.36
C GLY A 387 -3.76 -18.19 -7.48
N THR A 388 -4.34 -18.75 -8.55
CA THR A 388 -4.91 -17.98 -9.67
C THR A 388 -6.21 -18.61 -10.18
N GLY A 389 -6.97 -17.86 -10.95
CA GLY A 389 -8.22 -18.29 -11.58
C GLY A 389 -9.47 -17.90 -10.80
N THR A 390 -10.64 -17.96 -11.43
CA THR A 390 -11.93 -17.56 -10.82
C THR A 390 -12.28 -18.39 -9.59
N ILE A 391 -11.95 -19.69 -9.61
CA ILE A 391 -12.09 -20.60 -8.47
C ILE A 391 -10.70 -21.10 -8.11
N ALA A 392 -10.31 -20.92 -6.84
CA ALA A 392 -9.06 -21.44 -6.32
C ALA A 392 -9.31 -22.27 -5.06
N THR A 393 -8.58 -23.37 -4.93
CA THR A 393 -8.62 -24.25 -3.75
C THR A 393 -7.29 -24.18 -3.00
N HIS A 394 -7.36 -24.23 -1.67
CA HIS A 394 -6.18 -24.23 -0.81
C HIS A 394 -6.39 -25.08 0.44
N SER A 395 -5.31 -25.70 0.92
CA SER A 395 -5.32 -26.52 2.13
C SER A 395 -4.29 -25.99 3.13
N TYR A 396 -4.76 -25.54 4.28
CA TYR A 396 -3.90 -25.03 5.34
C TYR A 396 -3.27 -26.17 6.15
N ALA A 397 -2.03 -25.97 6.61
CA ALA A 397 -1.32 -26.97 7.41
C ALA A 397 -1.75 -26.98 8.89
N VAL A 398 -2.26 -25.86 9.39
CA VAL A 398 -2.59 -25.64 10.80
C VAL A 398 -3.96 -25.00 10.91
N SER A 399 -4.74 -25.38 11.92
CA SER A 399 -6.00 -24.71 12.24
C SER A 399 -5.74 -23.26 12.68
N GLY A 400 -6.56 -22.32 12.24
CA GLY A 400 -6.41 -20.92 12.59
C GLY A 400 -7.32 -20.02 11.77
N THR A 401 -7.21 -18.71 11.99
CA THR A 401 -7.85 -17.70 11.15
C THR A 401 -6.84 -17.13 10.18
N TYR A 402 -7.16 -17.16 8.89
CA TYR A 402 -6.33 -16.67 7.80
C TYR A 402 -7.09 -15.57 7.04
N THR A 403 -6.36 -14.58 6.51
CA THR A 403 -6.96 -13.51 5.70
C THR A 403 -6.69 -13.80 4.24
N ILE A 404 -7.72 -14.22 3.50
CA ILE A 404 -7.63 -14.42 2.06
C ILE A 404 -7.76 -13.05 1.37
N SER A 405 -6.88 -12.79 0.40
CA SER A 405 -6.92 -11.62 -0.48
C SER A 405 -7.16 -12.06 -1.92
N LEU A 406 -8.11 -11.41 -2.59
CA LEU A 406 -8.33 -11.51 -4.03
C LEU A 406 -7.90 -10.21 -4.69
N THR A 407 -7.07 -10.27 -5.72
CA THR A 407 -6.83 -9.18 -6.66
C THR A 407 -7.37 -9.60 -8.03
N VAL A 408 -8.32 -8.84 -8.56
CA VAL A 408 -8.82 -9.02 -9.94
C VAL A 408 -8.19 -7.97 -10.85
N THR A 409 -7.97 -8.33 -12.10
CA THR A 409 -7.50 -7.46 -13.18
C THR A 409 -8.49 -7.55 -14.34
N ASP A 410 -8.95 -6.43 -14.86
CA ASP A 410 -9.80 -6.37 -16.05
C ASP A 410 -9.01 -6.54 -17.36
N ASP A 411 -9.70 -6.49 -18.50
CA ASP A 411 -9.15 -6.63 -19.85
C ASP A 411 -8.38 -5.39 -20.35
N ASP A 412 -8.50 -4.26 -19.66
CA ASP A 412 -7.77 -3.03 -19.93
C ASP A 412 -6.61 -2.76 -18.93
N GLY A 413 -6.44 -3.65 -17.95
CA GLY A 413 -5.31 -3.72 -17.02
C GLY A 413 -5.52 -3.09 -15.63
N ALA A 414 -6.68 -2.51 -15.33
CA ALA A 414 -6.93 -1.97 -13.99
C ALA A 414 -7.21 -3.09 -12.98
N VAL A 415 -6.98 -2.77 -11.71
CA VAL A 415 -6.98 -3.76 -10.62
C VAL A 415 -7.81 -3.33 -9.44
N ASN A 416 -8.40 -4.31 -8.76
CA ASN A 416 -9.07 -4.11 -7.48
C ASN A 416 -8.79 -5.28 -6.53
N THR A 417 -8.68 -4.97 -5.23
CA THR A 417 -8.34 -5.96 -4.20
C THR A 417 -9.36 -5.93 -3.06
N VAL A 418 -9.82 -7.12 -2.65
CA VAL A 418 -10.70 -7.31 -1.48
C VAL A 418 -10.15 -8.42 -0.58
N THR A 419 -10.39 -8.31 0.73
CA THR A 419 -9.91 -9.29 1.73
C THR A 419 -11.02 -9.77 2.64
N HIS A 420 -11.01 -11.07 2.97
CA HIS A 420 -11.94 -11.68 3.95
C HIS A 420 -11.21 -12.65 4.88
N PRO A 421 -11.51 -12.65 6.19
CA PRO A 421 -11.01 -13.65 7.12
C PRO A 421 -11.78 -14.96 6.98
N VAL A 422 -11.07 -16.08 6.99
CA VAL A 422 -11.63 -17.44 7.09
C VAL A 422 -11.03 -18.17 8.27
N THR A 423 -11.81 -18.99 8.95
CA THR A 423 -11.32 -19.85 10.04
C THR A 423 -11.37 -21.30 9.59
N VAL A 424 -10.23 -21.99 9.72
CA VAL A 424 -10.07 -23.40 9.39
C VAL A 424 -9.76 -24.21 10.65
N SER A 425 -10.29 -25.41 10.72
CA SER A 425 -10.16 -26.30 11.87
C SER A 425 -9.77 -27.70 11.44
N LEU A 426 -9.22 -28.50 12.36
CA LEU A 426 -9.00 -29.91 12.05
C LEU A 426 -10.34 -30.64 11.83
N PRO A 427 -10.32 -31.71 11.01
CA PRO A 427 -11.48 -32.59 10.86
C PRO A 427 -12.00 -33.09 12.21
N GLY A 428 -13.25 -32.77 12.52
CA GLY A 428 -13.94 -33.22 13.74
C GLY A 428 -13.84 -32.31 14.98
N GLY A 429 -13.28 -31.09 14.85
CA GLY A 429 -13.16 -30.15 15.98
C GLY A 429 -12.05 -30.51 16.98
N PRO A 430 -11.98 -29.85 18.16
CA PRO A 430 -10.98 -30.15 19.17
C PRO A 430 -11.15 -31.59 19.66
N ILE A 431 -10.11 -32.43 19.52
CA ILE A 431 -10.13 -33.81 20.00
C ILE A 431 -10.43 -33.80 21.50
N THR A 432 -11.57 -34.33 21.92
CA THR A 432 -11.90 -34.50 23.33
C THR A 432 -11.33 -35.83 23.82
N TYR A 433 -10.37 -35.76 24.75
CA TYR A 433 -9.73 -36.93 25.34
C TYR A 433 -10.55 -37.49 26.51
N ALA A 434 -11.15 -36.60 27.31
CA ALA A 434 -12.05 -36.96 28.39
C ALA A 434 -13.06 -35.84 28.66
N SER A 435 -14.26 -36.20 29.08
CA SER A 435 -15.26 -35.26 29.57
C SER A 435 -16.14 -35.90 30.62
N ASP A 436 -16.58 -35.12 31.60
CA ASP A 436 -17.55 -35.55 32.61
C ASP A 436 -18.40 -34.37 33.09
N ALA A 437 -19.68 -34.38 32.74
CA ALA A 437 -20.67 -33.43 33.23
C ALA A 437 -21.33 -33.90 34.55
N PHE A 438 -20.91 -35.05 35.11
CA PHE A 438 -21.38 -35.58 36.39
C PHE A 438 -22.91 -35.71 36.51
N ALA A 439 -23.62 -35.89 35.39
CA ALA A 439 -25.08 -35.97 35.34
C ALA A 439 -25.66 -37.24 36.00
N ARG A 440 -24.81 -38.21 36.34
CA ARG A 440 -25.18 -39.47 36.99
C ARG A 440 -25.33 -39.33 38.51
N THR A 441 -25.86 -40.36 39.16
CA THR A 441 -25.83 -40.50 40.62
C THR A 441 -25.03 -41.73 41.01
N VAL A 442 -23.99 -41.56 41.81
CA VAL A 442 -23.08 -42.64 42.26
C VAL A 442 -22.76 -42.45 43.74
N ALA A 443 -23.04 -43.45 44.56
CA ALA A 443 -22.61 -43.46 45.95
C ALA A 443 -21.20 -44.06 46.07
N ASN A 444 -20.39 -43.56 47.00
CA ASN A 444 -19.05 -44.07 47.33
C ASN A 444 -18.08 -44.10 46.13
N GLY A 445 -18.15 -43.09 45.25
CA GLY A 445 -17.25 -42.97 44.12
C GLY A 445 -17.74 -42.00 43.05
N PHE A 446 -16.91 -41.79 42.03
CA PHE A 446 -17.28 -41.05 40.84
C PHE A 446 -17.82 -41.96 39.74
N GLY A 447 -17.40 -43.23 39.65
CA GLY A 447 -17.82 -44.12 38.55
C GLY A 447 -17.09 -43.79 37.25
N THR A 448 -17.78 -43.89 36.10
CA THR A 448 -17.21 -43.68 34.76
C THR A 448 -17.58 -42.31 34.21
N ALA A 449 -16.60 -41.59 33.69
CA ALA A 449 -16.80 -40.32 32.99
C ALA A 449 -17.53 -40.52 31.66
N ASP A 450 -18.16 -39.46 31.15
CA ASP A 450 -18.89 -39.49 29.88
C ASP A 450 -17.94 -39.84 28.72
N THR A 451 -16.70 -39.36 28.77
CA THR A 451 -15.59 -39.74 27.89
C THR A 451 -14.31 -39.85 28.72
N GLY A 452 -13.44 -40.82 28.42
CA GLY A 452 -12.14 -40.95 29.11
C GLY A 452 -12.06 -42.03 30.20
N GLY A 453 -13.11 -42.83 30.38
CA GLY A 453 -13.08 -44.05 31.18
C GLY A 453 -13.44 -43.88 32.67
N ALA A 454 -13.08 -44.88 33.48
CA ALA A 454 -13.39 -44.91 34.90
C ALA A 454 -12.50 -43.94 35.70
N TRP A 455 -13.08 -43.24 36.67
CA TRP A 455 -12.32 -42.45 37.63
C TRP A 455 -11.55 -43.35 38.60
N THR A 456 -10.27 -43.07 38.76
CA THR A 456 -9.43 -43.65 39.81
C THR A 456 -9.35 -42.66 40.97
N LEU A 457 -9.75 -43.12 42.15
CA LEU A 457 -9.84 -42.30 43.35
C LEU A 457 -8.81 -42.74 44.41
N SER A 458 -8.28 -41.77 45.14
CA SER A 458 -7.36 -41.98 46.28
C SER A 458 -7.99 -41.42 47.54
N GLY A 459 -8.14 -42.27 48.57
CA GLY A 459 -8.84 -41.97 49.82
C GLY A 459 -9.95 -42.98 50.13
N ALA A 460 -10.70 -42.75 51.21
CA ALA A 460 -11.87 -43.57 51.52
C ALA A 460 -12.96 -43.36 50.45
N SER A 461 -13.54 -44.44 49.93
CA SER A 461 -14.57 -44.36 48.87
C SER A 461 -15.78 -43.52 49.28
N THR A 462 -16.15 -43.56 50.57
CA THR A 462 -17.23 -42.74 51.17
C THR A 462 -16.95 -41.23 51.17
N ALA A 463 -15.73 -40.80 50.84
CA ALA A 463 -15.40 -39.40 50.64
C ALA A 463 -15.83 -38.88 49.26
N PHE A 464 -16.23 -39.77 48.35
CA PHE A 464 -16.60 -39.41 46.98
C PHE A 464 -18.02 -39.84 46.67
N GLN A 465 -18.74 -39.01 45.94
CA GLN A 465 -20.05 -39.35 45.36
C GLN A 465 -20.31 -38.48 44.13
N VAL A 466 -21.20 -38.91 43.24
CA VAL A 466 -21.81 -38.01 42.25
C VAL A 466 -23.26 -37.81 42.65
N ALA A 467 -23.65 -36.56 42.88
CA ALA A 467 -25.00 -36.20 43.29
C ALA A 467 -25.32 -34.76 42.87
N GLY A 468 -26.55 -34.51 42.43
CA GLY A 468 -26.98 -33.16 42.05
C GLY A 468 -26.25 -32.57 40.85
N GLY A 469 -25.76 -33.43 39.94
CA GLY A 469 -25.03 -32.99 38.73
C GLY A 469 -23.57 -32.62 38.96
N VAL A 470 -22.99 -32.94 40.13
CA VAL A 470 -21.58 -32.62 40.43
C VAL A 470 -20.86 -33.80 41.08
N GLY A 471 -19.55 -33.90 40.85
CA GLY A 471 -18.64 -34.77 41.58
C GLY A 471 -18.32 -34.17 42.95
N VAL A 472 -18.73 -34.83 44.02
CA VAL A 472 -18.59 -34.35 45.40
C VAL A 472 -17.40 -35.02 46.09
N ILE A 473 -16.53 -34.20 46.69
CA ILE A 473 -15.35 -34.62 47.46
C ILE A 473 -15.48 -34.12 48.89
N ARG A 474 -15.73 -35.02 49.84
CA ARG A 474 -15.96 -34.70 51.26
C ARG A 474 -14.72 -34.95 52.10
N HIS A 475 -14.09 -33.88 52.55
CA HIS A 475 -13.04 -33.92 53.57
C HIS A 475 -13.67 -34.04 54.95
N ALA A 476 -13.79 -35.27 55.46
CA ALA A 476 -14.37 -35.54 56.78
C ALA A 476 -13.54 -34.97 57.95
N LYS A 477 -12.23 -34.83 57.75
CA LYS A 477 -11.26 -34.26 58.70
C LYS A 477 -10.27 -33.38 57.94
N ALA A 478 -9.66 -32.44 58.65
CA ALA A 478 -8.53 -31.65 58.16
C ALA A 478 -7.26 -32.50 57.98
N GLY A 479 -6.37 -32.11 57.06
CA GLY A 479 -5.02 -32.67 56.92
C GLY A 479 -4.89 -33.89 55.99
N GLY A 480 -5.91 -34.24 55.21
CA GLY A 480 -5.87 -35.33 54.23
C GLY A 480 -5.95 -34.84 52.78
N THR A 481 -5.26 -35.53 51.87
CA THR A 481 -5.39 -35.34 50.43
C THR A 481 -6.36 -36.37 49.86
N LEU A 482 -7.23 -35.92 48.97
CA LEU A 482 -8.14 -36.77 48.21
C LEU A 482 -7.91 -36.51 46.72
N ASP A 483 -7.69 -37.56 45.95
CA ASP A 483 -7.38 -37.47 44.52
C ASP A 483 -8.46 -38.11 43.65
N ALA A 484 -8.72 -37.50 42.50
CA ALA A 484 -9.54 -38.06 41.44
C ALA A 484 -8.83 -37.91 40.08
N TYR A 485 -8.57 -39.03 39.40
CA TYR A 485 -7.85 -39.10 38.13
C TYR A 485 -8.64 -39.83 37.04
N LEU A 486 -8.45 -39.44 35.79
CA LEU A 486 -8.90 -40.19 34.61
C LEU A 486 -7.69 -40.80 33.89
N PRO A 487 -7.24 -42.01 34.28
CA PRO A 487 -5.97 -42.56 33.83
C PRO A 487 -5.97 -43.02 32.36
N SER A 488 -7.16 -43.30 31.78
CA SER A 488 -7.27 -43.87 30.44
C SER A 488 -7.12 -42.82 29.33
N ALA A 489 -7.45 -41.55 29.61
CA ALA A 489 -7.23 -40.44 28.68
C ALA A 489 -5.82 -39.87 28.87
N THR A 490 -4.93 -40.02 27.88
CA THR A 490 -3.56 -39.51 27.95
C THR A 490 -3.23 -38.64 26.75
N SER A 491 -2.48 -37.56 26.96
CA SER A 491 -2.06 -36.65 25.87
C SER A 491 -0.73 -35.95 26.17
N THR A 492 0.01 -35.60 25.11
CA THR A 492 1.12 -34.64 25.14
C THR A 492 0.66 -33.21 24.85
N THR A 493 -0.60 -33.00 24.48
CA THR A 493 -1.19 -31.70 24.23
C THR A 493 -2.56 -31.63 24.90
N THR A 494 -2.59 -31.02 26.08
CA THR A 494 -3.76 -31.01 26.95
C THR A 494 -4.22 -29.59 27.18
N ASP A 495 -5.51 -29.35 27.04
CA ASP A 495 -6.22 -28.19 27.56
C ASP A 495 -7.35 -28.71 28.46
N LEU A 496 -7.17 -28.54 29.77
CA LEU A 496 -8.06 -29.03 30.81
C LEU A 496 -8.84 -27.86 31.39
N LEU A 497 -10.17 -27.97 31.40
CA LEU A 497 -11.11 -27.01 31.98
C LEU A 497 -12.07 -27.76 32.92
N TYR A 498 -12.37 -27.18 34.08
CA TYR A 498 -13.44 -27.65 34.97
C TYR A 498 -13.89 -26.55 35.92
N ARG A 499 -15.05 -26.74 36.54
CA ARG A 499 -15.56 -25.91 37.65
C ARG A 499 -15.28 -26.56 38.99
N ILE A 500 -14.98 -25.74 39.99
CA ILE A 500 -14.82 -26.19 41.37
C ILE A 500 -15.43 -25.22 42.38
N SER A 501 -16.04 -25.75 43.44
CA SER A 501 -16.58 -24.98 44.56
C SER A 501 -16.22 -25.64 45.89
N ALA A 502 -16.42 -24.90 46.99
CA ALA A 502 -16.34 -25.39 48.36
C ALA A 502 -17.56 -24.87 49.15
N ASP A 503 -18.18 -25.75 49.94
CA ASP A 503 -19.39 -25.45 50.74
C ASP A 503 -19.15 -24.49 51.91
N LYS A 504 -17.88 -24.25 52.26
CA LYS A 504 -17.45 -23.48 53.42
C LYS A 504 -16.28 -22.56 53.08
N PRO A 505 -16.14 -21.45 53.82
CA PRO A 505 -14.96 -20.61 53.69
C PRO A 505 -13.72 -21.37 54.13
N ALA A 506 -12.58 -21.07 53.53
CA ALA A 506 -11.32 -21.64 53.95
C ALA A 506 -10.92 -21.14 55.36
N THR A 507 -10.34 -22.01 56.19
CA THR A 507 -9.77 -21.64 57.49
C THR A 507 -8.34 -22.20 57.61
N GLY A 508 -7.58 -21.73 58.62
CA GLY A 508 -6.19 -22.17 58.80
C GLY A 508 -5.32 -21.86 57.59
N GLY A 509 -4.54 -22.86 57.12
CA GLY A 509 -3.68 -22.74 55.95
C GLY A 509 -4.39 -22.69 54.60
N GLY A 510 -5.72 -22.90 54.57
CA GLY A 510 -6.55 -22.78 53.37
C GLY A 510 -7.03 -24.10 52.78
N ILE A 511 -7.74 -24.00 51.66
CA ILE A 511 -8.20 -25.13 50.84
C ILE A 511 -7.34 -25.16 49.58
N TYR A 512 -6.71 -26.30 49.32
CA TYR A 512 -5.79 -26.50 48.21
C TYR A 512 -6.50 -27.30 47.12
N ILE A 513 -6.41 -26.79 45.90
CA ILE A 513 -6.93 -27.40 44.68
C ILE A 513 -5.74 -27.56 43.73
N VAL A 514 -5.43 -28.79 43.38
CA VAL A 514 -4.27 -29.13 42.55
C VAL A 514 -4.77 -29.77 41.27
N THR A 515 -4.66 -29.03 40.17
CA THR A 515 -4.99 -29.51 38.83
C THR A 515 -3.79 -30.24 38.25
N HIS A 516 -3.98 -31.47 37.80
CA HIS A 516 -2.96 -32.25 37.11
C HIS A 516 -3.18 -32.16 35.59
N GLY A 517 -2.38 -31.34 34.90
CA GLY A 517 -2.51 -31.14 33.44
C GLY A 517 -1.77 -32.20 32.61
N ARG A 518 -0.79 -32.87 33.21
CA ARG A 518 -0.12 -34.05 32.66
C ARG A 518 0.45 -34.87 33.81
N ARG A 519 -0.12 -36.06 34.06
CA ARG A 519 0.27 -37.00 35.11
C ARG A 519 0.67 -38.33 34.49
N ILE A 520 1.89 -38.74 34.77
CA ILE A 520 2.47 -40.00 34.32
C ILE A 520 2.68 -40.88 35.54
N VAL A 521 1.96 -42.00 35.59
CA VAL A 521 2.00 -42.93 36.73
C VAL A 521 3.42 -43.41 36.97
N GLY A 522 3.88 -43.35 38.23
CA GLY A 522 5.24 -43.74 38.61
C GLY A 522 6.34 -42.77 38.19
N VAL A 523 6.00 -41.62 37.59
CA VAL A 523 6.97 -40.64 37.10
C VAL A 523 6.76 -39.25 37.72
N GLY A 524 5.53 -38.76 37.77
CA GLY A 524 5.23 -37.45 38.32
C GLY A 524 4.17 -36.68 37.55
N SER A 525 4.08 -35.37 37.79
CA SER A 525 3.03 -34.55 37.18
C SER A 525 3.40 -33.07 37.05
N TYR A 526 2.96 -32.41 35.98
CA TYR A 526 2.84 -30.96 35.92
C TYR A 526 1.50 -30.51 36.50
N ARG A 527 1.54 -29.56 37.44
CA ARG A 527 0.37 -29.18 38.23
C ARG A 527 0.18 -27.68 38.34
N ALA A 528 -1.07 -27.23 38.30
CA ALA A 528 -1.46 -25.92 38.76
C ALA A 528 -1.99 -26.02 40.19
N GLN A 529 -1.40 -25.29 41.13
CA GLN A 529 -1.79 -25.31 42.53
C GLN A 529 -2.50 -24.01 42.87
N ALA A 530 -3.82 -24.10 43.05
CA ALA A 530 -4.66 -23.05 43.57
C ALA A 530 -4.86 -23.21 45.08
N ILE A 531 -4.81 -22.10 45.82
CA ILE A 531 -5.09 -22.11 47.27
C ILE A 531 -6.12 -21.03 47.56
N ILE A 532 -7.29 -21.43 48.06
CA ILE A 532 -8.27 -20.53 48.65
C ILE A 532 -7.80 -20.22 50.07
N LYS A 533 -7.40 -18.96 50.30
CA LYS A 533 -6.93 -18.48 51.60
C LYS A 533 -8.10 -18.19 52.53
N SER A 534 -7.82 -18.11 53.83
CA SER A 534 -8.82 -17.75 54.84
C SER A 534 -9.41 -16.34 54.66
N THR A 535 -8.76 -15.50 53.84
CA THR A 535 -9.26 -14.19 53.43
C THR A 535 -10.22 -14.23 52.23
N GLY A 536 -10.50 -15.41 51.66
CA GLY A 536 -11.25 -15.57 50.40
C GLY A 536 -10.39 -15.36 49.15
N GLN A 537 -9.19 -14.82 49.30
CA GLN A 537 -8.26 -14.64 48.17
C GLN A 537 -7.77 -15.98 47.61
N VAL A 538 -7.63 -16.06 46.29
CA VAL A 538 -7.10 -17.25 45.60
C VAL A 538 -5.69 -16.99 45.11
N THR A 539 -4.75 -17.87 45.45
CA THR A 539 -3.38 -17.82 44.90
C THR A 539 -3.13 -18.96 43.91
N LEU A 540 -2.38 -18.72 42.85
CA LEU A 540 -2.07 -19.71 41.81
C LEU A 540 -0.56 -19.82 41.55
N ALA A 541 -0.02 -21.03 41.68
CA ALA A 541 1.36 -21.41 41.36
C ALA A 541 1.41 -22.54 40.32
N LEU A 542 2.55 -22.72 39.66
CA LEU A 542 2.85 -23.93 38.90
C LEU A 542 3.86 -24.77 39.67
N THR A 543 3.56 -26.06 39.81
CA THR A 543 4.42 -27.02 40.51
C THR A 543 4.63 -28.25 39.64
N ARG A 544 5.68 -29.00 39.97
CA ARG A 544 6.00 -30.30 39.41
C ARG A 544 6.06 -31.31 40.53
N GLU A 545 5.51 -32.49 40.34
CA GLU A 545 5.61 -33.62 41.27
C GLU A 545 6.61 -34.66 40.74
N ASN A 546 7.39 -35.26 41.63
CA ASN A 546 8.28 -36.37 41.32
C ASN A 546 7.61 -37.75 41.58
N PRO A 547 8.27 -38.89 41.26
CA PRO A 547 7.67 -40.23 41.39
C PRO A 547 7.19 -40.61 42.80
N ILE A 548 7.76 -39.97 43.83
CA ILE A 548 7.47 -40.25 45.24
C ILE A 548 6.47 -39.25 45.85
N GLY A 549 5.78 -38.46 45.02
CA GLY A 549 4.72 -37.53 45.44
C GLY A 549 5.23 -36.21 46.02
N VAL A 550 6.52 -35.89 45.88
CA VAL A 550 7.09 -34.64 46.40
C VAL A 550 6.97 -33.54 45.34
N GLY A 551 6.30 -32.45 45.72
CA GLY A 551 6.11 -31.27 44.89
C GLY A 551 7.28 -30.29 44.95
N ALA A 552 7.72 -29.80 43.79
CA ALA A 552 8.63 -28.68 43.61
C ALA A 552 7.90 -27.52 42.92
N THR A 553 8.07 -26.29 43.41
CA THR A 553 7.53 -25.10 42.73
C THR A 553 8.40 -24.80 41.51
N ILE A 554 7.78 -24.71 40.34
CA ILE A 554 8.46 -24.32 39.08
C ILE A 554 8.13 -22.88 38.69
N GLN A 555 6.98 -22.34 39.12
CA GLN A 555 6.67 -20.92 39.06
C GLN A 555 5.91 -20.51 40.33
N ALA A 556 6.43 -19.50 41.04
CA ALA A 556 5.89 -19.05 42.33
C ALA A 556 4.43 -18.60 42.27
N ALA A 557 3.74 -18.57 43.41
CA ALA A 557 2.33 -18.16 43.48
C ALA A 557 2.11 -16.66 43.19
N VAL A 558 1.00 -16.29 42.56
CA VAL A 558 0.43 -14.92 42.58
C VAL A 558 -0.95 -14.97 43.17
N LEU A 559 -1.41 -13.84 43.70
CA LEU A 559 -2.83 -13.55 43.84
C LEU A 559 -3.50 -13.55 42.45
N VAL A 560 -4.59 -14.30 42.31
CA VAL A 560 -5.41 -14.30 41.10
C VAL A 560 -6.21 -12.98 41.05
N PRO A 561 -6.00 -12.13 40.03
CA PRO A 561 -6.68 -10.83 39.96
C PRO A 561 -8.20 -11.00 39.86
N GLY A 562 -8.93 -10.18 40.63
CA GLY A 562 -10.40 -10.11 40.54
C GLY A 562 -11.16 -11.31 41.09
N VAL A 563 -10.49 -12.23 41.80
CA VAL A 563 -11.14 -13.39 42.43
C VAL A 563 -11.17 -13.24 43.95
N ALA A 564 -12.36 -13.25 44.53
CA ALA A 564 -12.61 -13.15 45.96
C ALA A 564 -13.66 -14.20 46.39
N PHE A 565 -13.20 -15.42 46.65
CA PHE A 565 -14.04 -16.57 46.91
C PHE A 565 -14.82 -16.47 48.22
N ALA A 566 -16.13 -16.63 48.14
CA ALA A 566 -17.05 -16.95 49.23
C ALA A 566 -17.55 -18.39 49.14
N ALA A 567 -18.06 -18.92 50.26
CA ALA A 567 -18.58 -20.28 50.31
C ALA A 567 -19.73 -20.49 49.31
N GLY A 568 -19.64 -21.53 48.50
CA GLY A 568 -20.59 -21.83 47.42
C GLY A 568 -20.26 -21.20 46.07
N ASP A 569 -19.30 -20.27 45.99
CA ASP A 569 -18.88 -19.71 44.71
C ASP A 569 -18.27 -20.79 43.82
N GLN A 570 -18.42 -20.64 42.51
CA GLN A 570 -17.81 -21.54 41.54
C GLN A 570 -16.62 -20.86 40.87
N LEU A 571 -15.48 -21.52 40.88
CA LEU A 571 -14.28 -21.12 40.15
C LEU A 571 -14.13 -21.98 38.91
N LEU A 572 -13.88 -21.37 37.75
CA LEU A 572 -13.37 -22.07 36.58
C LEU A 572 -11.86 -22.15 36.65
N VAL A 573 -11.32 -23.35 36.46
CA VAL A 573 -9.88 -23.60 36.42
C VAL A 573 -9.52 -24.15 35.05
N ARG A 574 -8.62 -23.45 34.35
CA ARG A 574 -8.08 -23.90 33.06
C ARG A 574 -6.58 -24.09 33.14
N MET A 575 -6.10 -25.27 32.78
CA MET A 575 -4.68 -25.61 32.68
C MET A 575 -4.35 -26.18 31.30
N ARG A 576 -3.38 -25.56 30.63
CA ARG A 576 -2.88 -25.98 29.32
C ARG A 576 -1.46 -26.51 29.44
N VAL A 577 -1.19 -27.69 28.88
CA VAL A 577 0.10 -28.36 28.88
C VAL A 577 0.41 -28.88 27.47
N THR A 578 1.27 -28.19 26.74
CA THR A 578 1.50 -28.43 25.30
C THR A 578 2.97 -28.58 24.96
N GLY A 579 3.25 -29.33 23.90
CA GLY A 579 4.61 -29.58 23.42
C GLY A 579 5.39 -30.60 24.27
N THR A 580 6.56 -30.96 23.75
CA THR A 580 7.51 -31.87 24.37
C THR A 580 8.92 -31.31 24.16
N SER A 581 9.67 -31.12 25.25
CA SER A 581 11.06 -30.67 25.30
C SER A 581 11.36 -29.35 24.54
N PRO A 582 10.84 -28.18 24.99
CA PRO A 582 10.18 -27.97 26.27
C PRO A 582 8.66 -28.18 26.23
N THR A 583 8.09 -28.57 27.36
CA THR A 583 6.64 -28.51 27.60
C THR A 583 6.28 -27.11 28.07
N THR A 584 5.29 -26.47 27.43
CA THR A 584 4.68 -25.21 27.89
C THR A 584 3.53 -25.53 28.84
N ILE A 585 3.54 -24.89 30.02
CA ILE A 585 2.57 -25.12 31.10
C ILE A 585 1.94 -23.77 31.44
N GLN A 586 0.63 -23.67 31.30
CA GLN A 586 -0.12 -22.43 31.54
C GLN A 586 -1.34 -22.69 32.39
N ALA A 587 -1.69 -21.75 33.27
CA ALA A 587 -2.88 -21.85 34.10
C ALA A 587 -3.53 -20.49 34.37
N ARG A 588 -4.86 -20.48 34.44
CA ARG A 588 -5.67 -19.33 34.87
C ARG A 588 -6.94 -19.79 35.55
N ILE A 589 -7.50 -18.91 36.38
CA ILE A 589 -8.66 -19.15 37.23
C ILE A 589 -9.52 -17.90 37.23
N TRP A 590 -10.84 -18.05 37.16
CA TRP A 590 -11.79 -16.93 37.24
C TRP A 590 -13.10 -17.40 37.88
N GLU A 591 -13.94 -16.45 38.28
CA GLU A 591 -15.25 -16.75 38.86
C GLU A 591 -16.27 -17.14 37.78
N SER A 592 -17.15 -18.09 38.10
CA SER A 592 -18.24 -18.47 37.20
C SER A 592 -19.16 -17.29 36.96
N GLY A 593 -19.53 -17.09 35.69
CA GLY A 593 -20.32 -15.93 35.25
C GLY A 593 -19.49 -14.71 34.86
N THR A 594 -18.15 -14.71 35.05
CA THR A 594 -17.27 -13.65 34.52
C THR A 594 -16.59 -14.09 33.22
N PRO A 595 -16.21 -13.15 32.32
CA PRO A 595 -15.43 -13.48 31.13
C PRO A 595 -14.12 -14.19 31.47
N GLU A 596 -13.71 -15.13 30.61
CA GLU A 596 -12.42 -15.79 30.71
C GLU A 596 -11.28 -14.75 30.52
N PRO A 597 -10.27 -14.69 31.43
CA PRO A 597 -9.19 -13.71 31.31
C PRO A 597 -8.36 -13.92 30.04
N SER A 598 -8.11 -12.88 29.24
CA SER A 598 -7.30 -12.99 28.00
C SER A 598 -5.83 -13.32 28.24
N VAL A 599 -5.33 -13.14 29.47
CA VAL A 599 -3.94 -13.40 29.86
C VAL A 599 -3.85 -14.63 30.75
N TRP A 600 -2.83 -15.47 30.52
CA TRP A 600 -2.49 -16.56 31.44
C TRP A 600 -1.89 -16.01 32.74
N HIS A 601 -2.55 -16.26 33.88
CA HIS A 601 -2.01 -15.87 35.19
C HIS A 601 -0.66 -16.51 35.47
N ARG A 602 -0.45 -17.73 34.95
CA ARG A 602 0.81 -18.47 35.03
C ARG A 602 1.15 -19.10 33.69
N SER A 603 2.42 -19.03 33.31
CA SER A 603 2.96 -19.58 32.07
C SER A 603 4.46 -19.80 32.24
N ILE A 604 4.94 -21.03 32.00
CA ILE A 604 6.35 -21.39 32.03
C ILE A 604 6.63 -22.55 31.07
N THR A 605 7.88 -22.71 30.64
CA THR A 605 8.37 -23.88 29.91
C THR A 605 9.23 -24.76 30.83
N ASP A 606 9.08 -26.08 30.76
CA ASP A 606 9.87 -27.05 31.52
C ASP A 606 10.28 -28.25 30.65
N SER A 607 11.53 -28.71 30.79
CA SER A 607 12.12 -29.78 29.98
C SER A 607 12.47 -31.03 30.80
N THR A 608 11.80 -31.27 31.94
CA THR A 608 12.03 -32.47 32.75
C THR A 608 11.79 -33.73 31.94
N GLY A 609 12.86 -34.44 31.58
CA GLY A 609 12.84 -35.54 30.61
C GLY A 609 11.68 -36.54 30.80
N PRO A 610 11.48 -37.11 32.00
CA PRO A 610 10.39 -38.06 32.22
C PRO A 610 8.97 -37.50 32.04
N LEU A 611 8.75 -36.18 32.14
CA LEU A 611 7.43 -35.55 31.98
C LEU A 611 7.12 -35.10 30.56
N GLN A 612 7.94 -35.47 29.58
CA GLN A 612 7.73 -35.14 28.17
C GLN A 612 6.84 -36.17 27.44
N ALA A 613 6.46 -37.29 28.07
CA ALA A 613 5.56 -38.28 27.48
C ALA A 613 4.07 -37.94 27.70
N ALA A 614 3.18 -38.64 26.99
CA ALA A 614 1.73 -38.47 27.17
C ALA A 614 1.33 -38.81 28.61
N GLY A 615 0.48 -37.98 29.21
CA GLY A 615 0.01 -38.15 30.58
C GLY A 615 -1.48 -37.92 30.73
N SER A 616 -2.01 -38.50 31.80
CA SER A 616 -3.40 -38.35 32.24
C SER A 616 -3.66 -37.02 32.94
N THR A 617 -4.93 -36.74 33.25
CA THR A 617 -5.34 -35.56 34.01
C THR A 617 -6.11 -35.93 35.29
N GLY A 618 -6.27 -34.96 36.18
CA GLY A 618 -7.10 -35.12 37.37
C GLY A 618 -7.05 -33.92 38.31
N VAL A 619 -7.72 -34.05 39.44
CA VAL A 619 -7.81 -33.04 40.49
C VAL A 619 -7.50 -33.67 41.83
N SER A 620 -6.62 -33.02 42.59
CA SER A 620 -6.38 -33.34 43.99
C SER A 620 -6.83 -32.19 44.87
N THR A 621 -7.43 -32.53 46.00
CA THR A 621 -7.94 -31.55 46.97
C THR A 621 -7.35 -31.85 48.34
N TYR A 622 -6.99 -30.79 49.07
CA TYR A 622 -6.45 -30.90 50.42
C TYR A 622 -6.98 -29.76 51.28
N VAL A 623 -7.56 -30.10 52.43
CA VAL A 623 -7.97 -29.13 53.45
C VAL A 623 -6.87 -29.07 54.50
N SER A 624 -6.31 -27.87 54.74
CA SER A 624 -5.17 -27.67 55.64
C SER A 624 -5.37 -28.35 56.98
N SER A 625 -4.32 -28.99 57.53
CA SER A 625 -4.36 -29.61 58.86
C SER A 625 -4.67 -28.62 60.00
N SER A 626 -4.48 -27.32 59.77
CA SER A 626 -4.85 -26.25 60.71
C SER A 626 -6.26 -25.68 60.48
N ALA A 627 -7.03 -26.24 59.54
CA ALA A 627 -8.42 -25.85 59.32
C ALA A 627 -9.31 -26.28 60.50
N THR A 628 -10.23 -25.40 60.90
CA THR A 628 -11.04 -25.55 62.12
C THR A 628 -12.50 -25.87 61.84
N ASN A 629 -12.90 -25.93 60.57
CA ASN A 629 -14.31 -26.02 60.15
C ASN A 629 -14.66 -27.31 59.37
N ALA A 630 -13.82 -28.35 59.45
CA ALA A 630 -14.13 -29.67 58.90
C ALA A 630 -15.45 -30.23 59.52
N PRO A 631 -16.27 -30.98 58.76
CA PRO A 631 -16.04 -31.44 57.39
C PRO A 631 -16.19 -30.31 56.36
N VAL A 632 -15.41 -30.34 55.28
CA VAL A 632 -15.53 -29.41 54.13
C VAL A 632 -15.85 -30.25 52.89
N VAL A 633 -16.78 -29.78 52.07
CA VAL A 633 -17.22 -30.45 50.85
C VAL A 633 -16.82 -29.59 49.67
N LEU A 634 -16.09 -30.19 48.73
CA LEU A 634 -15.82 -29.59 47.42
C LEU A 634 -16.70 -30.24 46.36
N SER A 635 -17.06 -29.49 45.34
CA SER A 635 -17.75 -30.01 44.15
C SER A 635 -16.91 -29.74 42.90
N VAL A 636 -16.81 -30.72 42.01
CA VAL A 636 -16.19 -30.62 40.68
C VAL A 636 -17.28 -30.83 39.63
N ASP A 637 -17.26 -30.02 38.57
CA ASP A 637 -18.25 -30.07 37.50
C ASP A 637 -17.64 -29.68 36.15
N ASP A 638 -18.33 -30.03 35.05
CA ASP A 638 -17.94 -29.74 33.65
C ASP A 638 -16.47 -30.05 33.36
N TYR A 639 -16.01 -31.24 33.75
CA TYR A 639 -14.63 -31.66 33.53
C TYR A 639 -14.41 -31.90 32.03
N LEU A 640 -13.46 -31.21 31.41
CA LEU A 640 -13.18 -31.32 29.97
C LEU A 640 -11.67 -31.32 29.72
N MET A 641 -11.15 -32.43 29.22
CA MET A 641 -9.79 -32.59 28.71
C MET A 641 -9.83 -32.71 27.18
N ARG A 642 -9.23 -31.75 26.47
CA ARG A 642 -9.21 -31.72 25.00
C ARG A 642 -7.86 -31.32 24.43
N ALA A 643 -7.71 -31.45 23.11
CA ALA A 643 -6.64 -30.79 22.37
C ALA A 643 -6.83 -29.25 22.44
N PRO A 644 -5.73 -28.46 22.57
CA PRO A 644 -5.76 -27.00 22.75
C PRO A 644 -6.40 -26.17 21.64
#